data_AF-A0A2E4FAT1-F1
#
_entry.id   AF-A0A2E4FAT1-F1
#
_cell.length_a   1.000
_cell.length_b   1.000
_cell.length_c   1.000
_cell.angle_alpha   90.00
_cell.angle_beta   90.00
_cell.angle_gamma   90.00
#
_symmetry.space_group_name_H-M   'P 1'
#
loop_
_entity.id
_entity.type
_entity.pdbx_description
1 polymer ?
#
loop_
_entity_poly.entity_id
_entity_poly.type
_entity_poly.pdbx_seq_one_letter_code
_entity_poly.pdbx_strand_id
1 'polypeptide(L)'
;MSVLSLAVAACSDGGNETTGAAAADVGAPDGQGVDSGAGVDGSVAPDGQSCVVGEACDDGDPCTLEDTYADGCACAGTPMDCEDGETCTVDVCDDGECVATFLCDDGDPCTADACAEDGSCSSSPLCDDGLECTKDSCDAGVCAAELKNGWCLGGDDDICVQHYAEDPANTCRLCDAQGSGGSDWIVLVDGAPCDDGDACTQSEVCELGACIGKYPTICPPMGTCVEASCEPGVGCVGVPIEGPCNDGNSCTVGDLCIEGECIGGTDAPSCDDGNVCTLNDYCEKGECLGGDETLDCDDADPCTTAVCTPQKGCQQDPVCADDDPCTLDTCDEDGSCAFEPATGPCEDGDPCTYGEFCEGGACQGGVPDLCDDGNACTADTCIDGKGCANILLNDVSCNDGITCSLDDTCWGGVCVGSKQSWCPDCALPVTDHANKATLFQISTDGFAGSGINVDDDLTTCAPEGKCSDGVDNALGELAFLVNGPMVESVTEGELMYVIDLSEATLDGQPFAFSLFDTDLSWQSNNDDCDYQKEVCSYVPTQSNYDAGCEPFFHFDYGTAKDGKITAGGPGNTITILFALSSQTILPLVVGHARFEGTYETNADGTQITGINGLLGGATPKEQLLATLANVNPDVLLLPLDSVIELLDTLVQNDVDLDGDGIKDAASIGIRVTTIGAELTTF
;
A
#
# COMPACT_ATOMS: atom_id res chain seq x y z
N MET A 1 17.95 20.55 34.20
CA MET A 1 17.10 21.41 35.06
C MET A 1 16.00 20.52 35.63
N SER A 2 15.78 20.58 36.95
CA SER A 2 14.76 19.95 37.84
C SER A 2 14.16 18.59 37.48
N VAL A 3 14.55 17.48 38.13
CA VAL A 3 14.11 16.90 39.44
C VAL A 3 12.60 16.59 39.55
N LEU A 4 12.22 15.30 39.51
CA LEU A 4 11.58 14.59 40.64
C LEU A 4 11.46 13.07 40.37
N SER A 5 11.99 12.28 41.32
CA SER A 5 11.80 10.83 41.44
C SER A 5 10.48 10.52 42.14
N LEU A 6 9.83 9.38 41.83
CA LEU A 6 9.16 8.57 42.84
C LEU A 6 9.03 7.09 42.39
N ALA A 7 9.14 6.23 43.39
CA ALA A 7 9.47 4.82 43.31
C ALA A 7 8.27 3.91 42.96
N VAL A 8 8.55 2.84 42.22
CA VAL A 8 7.69 1.65 42.11
C VAL A 8 8.28 0.57 43.03
N ALA A 9 7.51 0.16 44.02
CA ALA A 9 7.83 -0.96 44.90
C ALA A 9 6.97 -2.17 44.51
N ALA A 10 7.64 -3.28 44.25
CA ALA A 10 7.07 -4.58 43.93
C ALA A 10 6.39 -5.23 45.15
N CYS A 11 5.28 -5.92 44.89
CA CYS A 11 4.75 -6.97 45.75
C CYS A 11 5.36 -8.32 45.36
N SER A 12 5.69 -9.14 46.36
CA SER A 12 5.56 -10.60 46.29
C SER A 12 5.39 -11.16 47.71
N ASP A 13 4.21 -11.77 47.86
CA ASP A 13 3.72 -12.84 48.73
C ASP A 13 4.42 -13.26 50.02
N GLY A 14 3.57 -13.56 51.00
CA GLY A 14 3.90 -14.56 52.02
C GLY A 14 2.99 -14.61 53.24
N GLY A 15 1.77 -15.14 53.09
CA GLY A 15 1.33 -16.21 53.98
C GLY A 15 0.51 -15.87 55.24
N ASN A 16 -0.68 -16.46 55.23
CA ASN A 16 -1.14 -17.43 56.23
C ASN A 16 -2.07 -16.93 57.36
N GLU A 17 -3.33 -17.33 57.20
CA GLU A 17 -4.26 -17.88 58.19
C GLU A 17 -4.03 -17.55 59.67
N THR A 18 -5.04 -16.96 60.31
CA THR A 18 -5.99 -17.64 61.22
C THR A 18 -6.57 -16.66 62.25
N THR A 19 -7.90 -16.68 62.35
CA THR A 19 -8.73 -16.41 63.56
C THR A 19 -8.63 -14.99 64.17
N GLY A 20 -9.69 -14.20 64.29
CA GLY A 20 -11.09 -14.52 64.54
C GLY A 20 -11.57 -13.65 65.71
N ALA A 21 -12.58 -12.83 65.44
CA ALA A 21 -13.62 -12.33 66.34
C ALA A 21 -13.25 -11.56 67.62
N ALA A 22 -13.68 -10.29 67.62
CA ALA A 22 -14.75 -9.75 68.44
C ALA A 22 -14.72 -9.95 69.97
N ALA A 23 -14.87 -8.80 70.63
CA ALA A 23 -15.90 -8.42 71.59
C ALA A 23 -16.48 -9.45 72.58
N ALA A 24 -16.82 -8.82 73.71
CA ALA A 24 -17.83 -9.18 74.69
C ALA A 24 -17.49 -10.26 75.73
N ASP A 25 -17.53 -9.78 76.98
CA ASP A 25 -18.41 -10.22 78.05
C ASP A 25 -18.59 -11.72 78.36
N VAL A 26 -18.69 -11.98 79.67
CA VAL A 26 -19.76 -12.69 80.38
C VAL A 26 -19.15 -13.30 81.64
N GLY A 27 -19.67 -12.93 82.81
CA GLY A 27 -19.38 -13.67 84.04
C GLY A 27 -20.01 -13.11 85.31
N ALA A 28 -21.22 -13.60 85.61
CA ALA A 28 -21.93 -13.45 86.88
C ALA A 28 -21.08 -13.77 88.14
N PRO A 29 -21.52 -13.32 89.34
CA PRO A 29 -21.10 -13.98 90.57
C PRO A 29 -22.28 -14.47 91.43
N ASP A 30 -22.13 -15.68 91.95
CA ASP A 30 -22.92 -16.29 93.01
C ASP A 30 -22.19 -16.10 94.36
N GLY A 31 -22.92 -15.68 95.41
CA GLY A 31 -22.80 -16.25 96.77
C GLY A 31 -21.78 -15.74 97.82
N GLN A 32 -22.35 -15.10 98.86
CA GLN A 32 -22.14 -15.29 100.33
C GLN A 32 -21.20 -14.39 101.20
N GLY A 33 -21.85 -13.63 102.12
CA GLY A 33 -21.50 -13.39 103.55
C GLY A 33 -20.42 -12.33 103.89
N VAL A 34 -20.45 -11.48 104.95
CA VAL A 34 -21.16 -11.44 106.25
C VAL A 34 -21.02 -10.01 106.91
N ASP A 35 -22.07 -9.58 107.64
CA ASP A 35 -22.18 -8.70 108.87
C ASP A 35 -21.77 -7.19 108.91
N SER A 36 -22.73 -6.30 109.30
CA SER A 36 -22.71 -5.41 110.52
C SER A 36 -23.60 -4.13 110.41
N GLY A 37 -24.71 -4.04 111.19
CA GLY A 37 -25.10 -2.85 112.00
C GLY A 37 -25.91 -1.62 111.48
N ALA A 38 -27.23 -1.59 111.78
CA ALA A 38 -28.09 -0.52 112.38
C ALA A 38 -28.43 0.88 111.72
N GLY A 39 -29.74 1.12 111.41
CA GLY A 39 -30.56 2.26 111.96
C GLY A 39 -31.20 3.40 111.10
N VAL A 40 -32.53 3.31 110.86
CA VAL A 40 -33.68 4.32 110.83
C VAL A 40 -33.91 5.48 109.79
N ASP A 41 -35.05 5.32 109.05
CA ASP A 41 -36.21 6.21 108.66
C ASP A 41 -36.14 7.33 107.56
N GLY A 42 -36.94 7.18 106.47
CA GLY A 42 -37.46 8.30 105.64
C GLY A 42 -37.65 8.09 104.12
N SER A 43 -38.91 7.91 103.67
CA SER A 43 -39.51 7.98 102.29
C SER A 43 -38.73 7.38 101.10
N VAL A 44 -39.35 6.38 100.46
CA VAL A 44 -38.67 5.32 99.70
C VAL A 44 -39.08 5.33 98.21
N ALA A 45 -38.11 5.47 97.31
CA ALA A 45 -38.20 5.07 95.89
C ALA A 45 -38.44 3.53 95.79
N PRO A 46 -38.97 2.96 94.69
CA PRO A 46 -39.35 1.53 94.63
C PRO A 46 -38.24 0.51 95.02
N ASP A 47 -37.01 0.98 95.06
CA ASP A 47 -35.74 0.33 95.36
C ASP A 47 -35.17 0.61 96.76
N GLY A 48 -35.79 1.47 97.59
CA GLY A 48 -35.48 1.55 99.04
C GLY A 48 -34.79 2.82 99.57
N GLN A 49 -34.26 3.71 98.71
CA GLN A 49 -33.49 4.90 99.11
C GLN A 49 -34.32 6.22 99.08
N SER A 50 -33.84 7.24 99.81
CA SER A 50 -34.44 8.58 99.86
C SER A 50 -34.08 9.38 98.60
N CYS A 51 -35.06 9.69 97.76
CA CYS A 51 -34.90 10.43 96.50
C CYS A 51 -35.04 11.96 96.67
N VAL A 52 -34.10 12.73 96.10
CA VAL A 52 -34.13 14.21 96.06
C VAL A 52 -34.13 14.66 94.60
N VAL A 53 -35.12 15.48 94.22
CA VAL A 53 -35.30 15.95 92.84
C VAL A 53 -34.08 16.77 92.39
N GLY A 54 -33.55 16.44 91.21
CA GLY A 54 -32.35 17.05 90.63
C GLY A 54 -31.01 16.46 91.09
N GLU A 55 -31.00 15.49 92.01
CA GLU A 55 -29.81 14.69 92.27
C GLU A 55 -29.63 13.62 91.19
N ALA A 56 -28.36 13.27 90.95
CA ALA A 56 -27.98 12.23 90.00
C ALA A 56 -28.60 10.90 90.41
N CYS A 57 -29.14 10.21 89.43
CA CYS A 57 -29.66 8.86 89.56
C CYS A 57 -29.19 8.05 88.35
N ASP A 58 -29.63 6.81 88.26
CA ASP A 58 -29.36 5.92 87.13
C ASP A 58 -30.71 5.30 86.78
N ASP A 59 -31.22 5.61 85.59
CA ASP A 59 -32.53 5.11 85.13
C ASP A 59 -32.43 3.68 84.58
N GLY A 60 -31.20 3.14 84.52
CA GLY A 60 -30.88 1.81 84.02
C GLY A 60 -30.86 1.72 82.50
N ASP A 61 -31.02 2.83 81.78
CA ASP A 61 -30.84 2.90 80.33
C ASP A 61 -29.42 3.43 80.02
N PRO A 62 -28.50 2.56 79.55
CA PRO A 62 -27.13 2.97 79.25
C PRO A 62 -27.04 3.95 78.06
N CYS A 63 -28.13 4.14 77.32
CA CYS A 63 -28.23 5.06 76.18
C CYS A 63 -28.80 6.43 76.54
N THR A 64 -28.94 6.75 77.82
CA THR A 64 -29.24 8.09 78.30
C THR A 64 -28.08 8.67 79.11
N LEU A 65 -27.88 9.98 78.99
CA LEU A 65 -26.85 10.73 79.70
C LEU A 65 -27.49 11.77 80.62
N GLU A 66 -26.77 12.06 81.71
CA GLU A 66 -27.16 13.06 82.71
C GLU A 66 -28.49 12.77 83.43
N ASP A 67 -28.70 11.50 83.79
CA ASP A 67 -29.85 11.02 84.53
C ASP A 67 -30.06 11.75 85.87
N THR A 68 -31.26 12.31 86.04
CA THR A 68 -31.63 13.01 87.27
C THR A 68 -33.05 12.67 87.73
N TYR A 69 -33.26 12.66 89.05
CA TYR A 69 -34.59 12.38 89.59
C TYR A 69 -35.53 13.55 89.29
N ALA A 70 -36.64 13.28 88.58
CA ALA A 70 -37.71 14.24 88.35
C ALA A 70 -38.71 14.29 89.51
N ASP A 71 -39.57 15.32 89.53
CA ASP A 71 -40.66 15.46 90.51
C ASP A 71 -41.56 14.20 90.49
N GLY A 72 -41.56 13.44 91.60
CA GLY A 72 -42.23 12.13 91.70
C GLY A 72 -41.30 10.93 91.80
N CYS A 73 -39.98 11.15 91.86
CA CYS A 73 -38.94 10.13 92.01
C CYS A 73 -38.87 9.11 90.86
N ALA A 74 -39.16 9.57 89.63
CA ALA A 74 -38.81 8.85 88.41
C ALA A 74 -37.42 9.33 87.95
N CYS A 75 -36.49 8.40 87.76
CA CYS A 75 -35.19 8.70 87.16
C CYS A 75 -35.33 8.65 85.63
N ALA A 76 -34.80 9.64 84.93
CA ALA A 76 -34.74 9.66 83.47
C ALA A 76 -33.58 10.56 83.00
N GLY A 77 -32.85 10.16 81.97
CA GLY A 77 -31.82 10.97 81.30
C GLY A 77 -32.20 11.55 79.94
N THR A 78 -31.25 12.22 79.30
CA THR A 78 -31.37 12.70 77.92
C THR A 78 -30.82 11.65 76.97
N PRO A 79 -31.51 11.27 75.88
CA PRO A 79 -30.99 10.29 74.92
C PRO A 79 -29.62 10.69 74.38
N MET A 80 -28.71 9.72 74.33
CA MET A 80 -27.38 9.85 73.72
C MET A 80 -27.52 10.13 72.22
N ASP A 81 -26.92 11.21 71.75
CA ASP A 81 -26.89 11.57 70.33
C ASP A 81 -25.74 10.83 69.65
N CYS A 82 -26.07 9.88 68.79
CA CYS A 82 -25.12 9.01 68.12
C CYS A 82 -24.87 9.39 66.65
N GLU A 83 -25.52 10.43 66.14
CA GLU A 83 -25.39 10.86 64.75
C GLU A 83 -23.92 11.21 64.42
N ASP A 84 -23.30 10.42 63.56
CA ASP A 84 -21.92 10.60 63.11
C ASP A 84 -21.82 11.55 61.90
N GLY A 85 -22.97 11.87 61.30
CA GLY A 85 -23.11 12.78 60.16
C GLY A 85 -22.91 12.12 58.80
N GLU A 86 -22.76 10.80 58.73
CA GLU A 86 -22.72 10.03 57.50
C GLU A 86 -24.14 9.71 57.01
N THR A 87 -24.46 10.07 55.76
CA THR A 87 -25.83 9.95 55.21
C THR A 87 -26.25 8.50 54.89
N CYS A 88 -25.34 7.56 55.07
CA CYS A 88 -25.46 6.16 54.64
C CYS A 88 -25.36 5.17 55.80
N THR A 89 -25.41 5.67 57.03
CA THR A 89 -25.46 4.88 58.26
C THR A 89 -26.77 5.18 59.00
N VAL A 90 -27.24 4.21 59.77
CA VAL A 90 -28.18 4.47 60.86
C VAL A 90 -27.40 4.39 62.14
N ASP A 91 -27.31 5.51 62.85
CA ASP A 91 -26.58 5.61 64.09
C ASP A 91 -27.54 5.48 65.27
N VAL A 92 -27.48 4.34 65.94
CA VAL A 92 -28.34 4.04 67.09
C VAL A 92 -27.45 3.71 68.26
N CYS A 93 -27.80 4.23 69.43
CA CYS A 93 -27.20 3.77 70.67
C CYS A 93 -27.69 2.35 70.96
N ASP A 94 -26.76 1.40 71.09
CA ASP A 94 -27.00 0.03 71.53
C ASP A 94 -26.11 -0.25 72.75
N ASP A 95 -26.74 -0.60 73.88
CA ASP A 95 -26.08 -0.89 75.17
C ASP A 95 -25.07 0.18 75.66
N GLY A 96 -25.35 1.45 75.37
CA GLY A 96 -24.53 2.60 75.78
C GLY A 96 -23.34 2.92 74.87
N GLU A 97 -23.25 2.25 73.73
CA GLU A 97 -22.27 2.54 72.67
C GLU A 97 -22.99 2.99 71.40
N CYS A 98 -22.45 4.02 70.74
CA CYS A 98 -22.99 4.46 69.45
C CYS A 98 -22.55 3.49 68.35
N VAL A 99 -23.51 2.81 67.73
CA VAL A 99 -23.28 1.86 66.65
C VAL A 99 -23.83 2.43 65.35
N ALA A 100 -22.94 2.63 64.39
CA ALA A 100 -23.26 3.01 63.02
C ALA A 100 -23.45 1.75 62.16
N THR A 101 -24.65 1.54 61.61
CA THR A 101 -24.93 0.40 60.70
C THR A 101 -25.08 0.89 59.27
N PHE A 102 -24.28 0.36 58.35
CA PHE A 102 -24.33 0.72 56.93
C PHE A 102 -25.67 0.32 56.29
N LEU A 103 -26.32 1.26 55.60
CA LEU A 103 -27.69 1.12 55.07
C LEU A 103 -27.76 0.51 53.67
N CYS A 104 -26.68 0.55 52.91
CA CYS A 104 -26.69 0.17 51.50
C CYS A 104 -26.24 -1.27 51.24
N ASP A 105 -26.02 -2.07 52.28
CA ASP A 105 -25.73 -3.50 52.16
C ASP A 105 -26.98 -4.23 51.63
N ASP A 106 -26.91 -4.70 50.38
CA ASP A 106 -28.02 -5.45 49.76
C ASP A 106 -28.04 -6.92 50.21
N GLY A 107 -27.08 -7.32 51.04
CA GLY A 107 -26.92 -8.66 51.58
C GLY A 107 -26.43 -9.68 50.55
N ASP A 108 -26.08 -9.23 49.34
CA ASP A 108 -25.49 -10.06 48.30
C ASP A 108 -23.95 -9.91 48.31
N PRO A 109 -23.21 -10.93 48.74
CA PRO A 109 -21.74 -10.88 48.77
C PRO A 109 -21.11 -10.81 47.35
N CYS A 110 -21.91 -10.85 46.29
CA CYS A 110 -21.49 -10.79 44.89
C CYS A 110 -21.63 -9.40 44.26
N THR A 111 -22.08 -8.41 45.04
CA THR A 111 -22.18 -7.02 44.63
C THR A 111 -21.35 -6.11 45.53
N ALA A 112 -20.67 -5.14 44.93
CA ALA A 112 -20.08 -4.04 45.66
C ALA A 112 -21.15 -2.97 45.84
N ASP A 113 -21.51 -2.74 47.10
CA ASP A 113 -22.46 -1.72 47.50
C ASP A 113 -21.77 -0.37 47.67
N ALA A 114 -22.27 0.63 46.96
CA ALA A 114 -21.81 2.00 47.04
C ALA A 114 -22.96 2.89 47.50
N CYS A 115 -22.65 3.84 48.38
CA CYS A 115 -23.58 4.89 48.74
C CYS A 115 -23.10 6.22 48.15
N ALA A 116 -24.00 6.92 47.49
CA ALA A 116 -23.76 8.27 47.00
C ALA A 116 -23.92 9.30 48.12
N GLU A 117 -23.34 10.50 47.94
CA GLU A 117 -23.40 11.58 48.93
C GLU A 117 -24.84 12.02 49.29
N ASP A 118 -25.82 11.74 48.43
CA ASP A 118 -27.24 12.04 48.66
C ASP A 118 -28.01 10.93 49.41
N GLY A 119 -27.32 9.87 49.85
CA GLY A 119 -27.91 8.73 50.55
C GLY A 119 -28.57 7.70 49.63
N SER A 120 -28.37 7.79 48.30
CA SER A 120 -28.82 6.75 47.36
C SER A 120 -27.84 5.58 47.30
N CYS A 121 -28.37 4.36 47.29
CA CYS A 121 -27.58 3.13 47.19
C CYS A 121 -27.49 2.65 45.73
N SER A 122 -26.30 2.25 45.29
CA SER A 122 -26.10 1.53 44.03
C SER A 122 -25.25 0.28 44.26
N SER A 123 -25.63 -0.83 43.65
CA SER A 123 -24.85 -2.06 43.66
C SER A 123 -24.24 -2.32 42.28
N SER A 124 -23.00 -2.81 42.26
CA SER A 124 -22.26 -3.15 41.04
C SER A 124 -21.71 -4.57 41.14
N PRO A 125 -21.68 -5.36 40.05
CA PRO A 125 -21.16 -6.73 40.11
C PRO A 125 -19.68 -6.75 40.52
N LEU A 126 -19.31 -7.58 41.50
CA LEU A 126 -17.92 -7.75 41.95
C LEU A 126 -17.08 -8.67 41.03
N CYS A 127 -17.73 -9.54 40.26
CA CYS A 127 -17.07 -10.64 39.55
C CYS A 127 -17.01 -10.47 38.02
N ASP A 128 -17.28 -9.29 37.49
CA ASP A 128 -17.15 -9.01 36.05
C ASP A 128 -15.67 -8.77 35.72
N ASP A 129 -15.07 -9.70 34.96
CA ASP A 129 -13.67 -9.59 34.52
C ASP A 129 -13.51 -8.69 33.27
N GLY A 130 -14.63 -8.19 32.72
CA GLY A 130 -14.66 -7.34 31.54
C GLY A 130 -14.41 -8.07 30.22
N LEU A 131 -14.29 -9.40 30.24
CA LEU A 131 -14.02 -10.22 29.05
C LEU A 131 -15.32 -10.77 28.46
N GLU A 132 -15.61 -10.42 27.21
CA GLU A 132 -16.86 -10.86 26.58
C GLU A 132 -16.92 -12.38 26.34
N CYS A 133 -15.77 -13.05 26.31
CA CYS A 133 -15.65 -14.49 26.10
C CYS A 133 -15.81 -15.30 27.38
N THR A 134 -15.79 -14.70 28.56
CA THR A 134 -16.01 -15.39 29.83
C THR A 134 -17.46 -15.19 30.28
N LYS A 135 -17.96 -16.19 31.01
CA LYS A 135 -19.21 -16.12 31.73
C LYS A 135 -18.85 -16.06 33.21
N ASP A 136 -18.97 -14.87 33.76
CA ASP A 136 -18.74 -14.65 35.18
C ASP A 136 -19.86 -15.25 36.02
N SER A 137 -19.45 -15.93 37.08
CA SER A 137 -20.35 -16.46 38.09
C SER A 137 -19.76 -16.14 39.45
N CYS A 138 -20.65 -15.76 40.36
CA CYS A 138 -20.30 -15.60 41.76
C CYS A 138 -21.07 -16.64 42.57
N ASP A 139 -20.35 -17.42 43.37
CA ASP A 139 -20.94 -18.34 44.35
C ASP A 139 -20.40 -18.00 45.74
N ALA A 140 -21.27 -17.50 46.62
CA ALA A 140 -20.96 -17.13 47.99
C ALA A 140 -19.74 -16.18 48.15
N GLY A 141 -19.61 -15.17 47.27
CA GLY A 141 -18.51 -14.20 47.30
C GLY A 141 -17.20 -14.69 46.67
N VAL A 142 -17.19 -15.87 46.04
CA VAL A 142 -16.06 -16.37 45.24
C VAL A 142 -16.37 -16.16 43.76
N CYS A 143 -15.53 -15.37 43.09
CA CYS A 143 -15.64 -15.15 41.65
C CYS A 143 -15.06 -16.33 40.87
N ALA A 144 -15.78 -16.79 39.85
CA ALA A 144 -15.34 -17.77 38.88
C ALA A 144 -15.76 -17.32 37.49
N ALA A 145 -14.81 -17.26 36.56
CA ALA A 145 -15.04 -16.97 35.16
C ALA A 145 -14.91 -18.26 34.35
N GLU A 146 -15.99 -18.69 33.68
CA GLU A 146 -15.98 -19.86 32.79
C GLU A 146 -15.96 -19.41 31.33
N LEU A 147 -15.02 -19.91 30.54
CA LEU A 147 -14.91 -19.55 29.12
C LEU A 147 -16.14 -20.04 28.33
N LYS A 148 -16.73 -19.15 27.54
CA LYS A 148 -17.89 -19.43 26.69
C LYS A 148 -17.49 -20.33 25.52
N ASN A 149 -18.37 -21.26 25.15
CA ASN A 149 -18.19 -22.05 23.93
C ASN A 149 -18.09 -21.13 22.70
N GLY A 150 -17.19 -21.47 21.78
CA GLY A 150 -16.93 -20.68 20.58
C GLY A 150 -15.83 -19.63 20.74
N TRP A 151 -15.16 -19.58 21.90
CA TRP A 151 -14.10 -18.64 22.22
C TRP A 151 -12.88 -19.32 22.81
N CYS A 152 -11.71 -18.72 22.59
CA CYS A 152 -10.43 -18.99 23.23
C CYS A 152 -9.91 -17.72 23.91
N LEU A 153 -8.96 -17.88 24.83
CA LEU A 153 -8.19 -16.79 25.43
C LEU A 153 -6.79 -16.77 24.80
N GLY A 154 -6.48 -15.71 24.05
CA GLY A 154 -5.22 -15.48 23.34
C GLY A 154 -4.33 -14.44 24.02
N GLY A 155 -3.01 -14.60 23.86
CA GLY A 155 -1.98 -13.71 24.43
C GLY A 155 -1.76 -13.78 25.95
N ASP A 156 -0.90 -12.88 26.45
CA ASP A 156 -0.58 -12.73 27.88
C ASP A 156 -1.61 -11.84 28.63
N ASP A 157 -2.49 -11.14 27.89
CA ASP A 157 -3.49 -10.19 28.40
C ASP A 157 -4.95 -10.72 28.29
N ASP A 158 -5.14 -12.04 28.18
CA ASP A 158 -6.46 -12.71 28.17
C ASP A 158 -7.45 -12.14 27.12
N ILE A 159 -6.98 -11.99 25.86
CA ILE A 159 -7.79 -11.47 24.75
C ILE A 159 -8.79 -12.53 24.28
N CYS A 160 -10.05 -12.12 24.11
CA CYS A 160 -11.10 -12.98 23.58
C CYS A 160 -10.95 -13.24 22.08
N VAL A 161 -10.65 -14.49 21.70
CA VAL A 161 -10.46 -14.91 20.31
C VAL A 161 -11.61 -15.84 19.89
N GLN A 162 -12.31 -15.51 18.82
CA GLN A 162 -13.40 -16.35 18.31
C GLN A 162 -12.88 -17.62 17.64
N HIS A 163 -13.70 -18.66 17.57
CA HIS A 163 -13.37 -19.88 16.87
C HIS A 163 -12.91 -19.63 15.42
N TYR A 164 -11.76 -20.21 15.04
CA TYR A 164 -11.04 -20.03 13.78
C TYR A 164 -10.47 -18.62 13.53
N ALA A 165 -10.54 -17.71 14.50
CA ALA A 165 -9.77 -16.48 14.44
C ALA A 165 -8.31 -16.75 14.82
N GLU A 166 -7.42 -15.95 14.23
CA GLU A 166 -5.98 -15.94 14.53
C GLU A 166 -5.74 -15.49 15.96
N ASP A 167 -4.74 -16.09 16.60
CA ASP A 167 -4.26 -15.60 17.88
C ASP A 167 -3.47 -14.29 17.68
N PRO A 168 -3.87 -13.18 18.31
CA PRO A 168 -3.15 -11.91 18.22
C PRO A 168 -1.70 -11.99 18.72
N ALA A 169 -1.38 -12.96 19.58
CA ALA A 169 -0.03 -13.16 20.08
C ALA A 169 0.80 -14.15 19.24
N ASN A 170 0.17 -14.89 18.32
CA ASN A 170 0.85 -15.84 17.44
C ASN A 170 -0.05 -16.16 16.23
N THR A 171 0.17 -15.45 15.14
CA THR A 171 -0.55 -15.62 13.85
C THR A 171 -0.42 -17.03 13.25
N CYS A 172 0.50 -17.87 13.74
CA CYS A 172 0.63 -19.27 13.33
C CYS A 172 -0.28 -20.26 14.06
N ARG A 173 -1.29 -19.77 14.80
CA ARG A 173 -2.33 -20.62 15.37
C ARG A 173 -3.71 -19.99 15.31
N LEU A 174 -4.73 -20.84 15.20
CA LEU A 174 -6.14 -20.48 15.18
C LEU A 174 -6.86 -21.04 16.40
N CYS A 175 -7.85 -20.31 16.91
CA CYS A 175 -8.65 -20.77 18.03
C CYS A 175 -9.51 -22.00 17.67
N ASP A 176 -9.33 -23.10 18.40
CA ASP A 176 -10.16 -24.29 18.33
C ASP A 176 -11.08 -24.40 19.56
N ALA A 177 -12.24 -23.76 19.45
CA ALA A 177 -13.27 -23.79 20.47
C ALA A 177 -14.23 -25.00 20.35
N GLN A 178 -13.89 -26.05 19.58
CA GLN A 178 -14.72 -27.26 19.48
C GLN A 178 -14.45 -28.30 20.58
N GLY A 179 -13.37 -28.13 21.35
CA GLY A 179 -13.01 -28.98 22.49
C GLY A 179 -13.79 -28.68 23.78
N SER A 180 -13.98 -29.70 24.62
CA SER A 180 -14.58 -29.59 25.95
C SER A 180 -13.65 -28.82 26.91
N GLY A 181 -13.67 -27.49 26.85
CA GLY A 181 -12.87 -26.61 27.70
C GLY A 181 -12.41 -25.28 27.06
N GLY A 182 -12.73 -25.02 25.79
CA GLY A 182 -12.60 -23.68 25.18
C GLY A 182 -11.19 -23.13 24.96
N SER A 183 -10.11 -23.90 25.09
CA SER A 183 -8.75 -23.34 24.95
C SER A 183 -7.81 -24.27 24.19
N ASP A 184 -8.29 -24.84 23.08
CA ASP A 184 -7.45 -25.61 22.17
C ASP A 184 -7.04 -24.73 20.98
N TRP A 185 -5.86 -24.98 20.40
CA TRP A 185 -5.28 -24.16 19.33
C TRP A 185 -4.89 -25.05 18.15
N ILE A 186 -5.38 -24.70 16.96
CA ILE A 186 -4.93 -25.31 15.70
C ILE A 186 -3.64 -24.64 15.29
N VAL A 187 -2.54 -25.40 15.25
CA VAL A 187 -1.27 -24.92 14.73
C VAL A 187 -1.31 -24.97 13.19
N LEU A 188 -1.01 -23.85 12.55
CA LEU A 188 -0.92 -23.77 11.09
C LEU A 188 0.27 -24.59 10.58
N VAL A 189 0.15 -25.07 9.35
CA VAL A 189 1.19 -25.88 8.71
C VAL A 189 2.44 -25.06 8.41
N ASP A 190 3.61 -25.69 8.41
CA ASP A 190 4.85 -25.04 8.02
C ASP A 190 4.74 -24.46 6.60
N GLY A 191 5.13 -23.20 6.43
CA GLY A 191 5.01 -22.44 5.19
C GLY A 191 3.70 -21.68 5.01
N ALA A 192 2.75 -21.76 5.95
CA ALA A 192 1.59 -20.88 5.95
C ALA A 192 2.04 -19.41 6.09
N PRO A 193 1.45 -18.46 5.34
CA PRO A 193 1.74 -17.05 5.51
C PRO A 193 1.29 -16.61 6.90
N CYS A 194 2.05 -15.71 7.50
CA CYS A 194 1.77 -15.12 8.79
C CYS A 194 2.35 -13.71 8.83
N ASP A 195 2.14 -12.99 9.92
CA ASP A 195 2.78 -11.70 10.19
C ASP A 195 3.31 -11.77 11.63
N ASP A 196 4.60 -11.49 11.83
CA ASP A 196 5.24 -11.50 13.15
C ASP A 196 5.19 -10.12 13.84
N GLY A 197 4.57 -9.13 13.19
CA GLY A 197 4.42 -7.77 13.67
C GLY A 197 5.71 -6.95 13.59
N ASP A 198 6.78 -7.50 13.01
CA ASP A 198 8.04 -6.79 12.79
C ASP A 198 8.12 -6.25 11.36
N ALA A 199 7.88 -4.94 11.19
CA ALA A 199 8.05 -4.25 9.91
C ALA A 199 9.49 -4.33 9.33
N CYS A 200 10.46 -4.82 10.10
CA CYS A 200 11.84 -5.06 9.69
C CYS A 200 12.11 -6.46 9.14
N THR A 201 11.08 -7.28 9.02
CA THR A 201 11.10 -8.54 8.31
C THR A 201 10.09 -8.54 7.17
N GLN A 202 10.32 -9.43 6.21
CA GLN A 202 9.42 -9.65 5.09
C GLN A 202 9.36 -11.13 4.72
N SER A 203 8.26 -11.49 4.06
CA SER A 203 7.96 -12.87 3.65
C SER A 203 7.89 -13.81 4.86
N GLU A 204 7.18 -13.41 5.92
CA GLU A 204 7.03 -14.27 7.09
C GLU A 204 6.26 -15.54 6.77
N VAL A 205 6.69 -16.64 7.39
CA VAL A 205 5.99 -17.92 7.31
C VAL A 205 6.00 -18.63 8.65
N CYS A 206 5.00 -19.47 8.86
CA CYS A 206 4.97 -20.37 10.00
C CYS A 206 6.05 -21.44 9.88
N GLU A 207 6.85 -21.61 10.92
CA GLU A 207 7.80 -22.70 11.07
C GLU A 207 7.73 -23.22 12.51
N LEU A 208 7.35 -24.49 12.68
CA LEU A 208 7.13 -25.13 13.99
C LEU A 208 6.13 -24.39 14.89
N GLY A 209 5.11 -23.76 14.29
CA GLY A 209 4.06 -23.05 15.01
C GLY A 209 4.45 -21.66 15.53
N ALA A 210 5.56 -21.09 15.06
CA ALA A 210 5.94 -19.70 15.26
C ALA A 210 6.03 -18.98 13.92
N CYS A 211 5.61 -17.71 13.88
CA CYS A 211 5.82 -16.86 12.71
C CYS A 211 7.26 -16.38 12.68
N ILE A 212 7.93 -16.56 11.54
CA ILE A 212 9.32 -16.14 11.36
C ILE A 212 9.50 -15.34 10.07
N GLY A 213 10.07 -14.14 10.17
CA GLY A 213 10.61 -13.41 9.04
C GLY A 213 11.70 -14.18 8.29
N LYS A 214 11.52 -14.39 6.98
CA LYS A 214 12.53 -15.06 6.13
C LYS A 214 13.66 -14.13 5.73
N TYR A 215 13.36 -12.85 5.52
CA TYR A 215 14.32 -11.86 5.06
C TYR A 215 14.21 -10.57 5.87
N PRO A 216 15.34 -9.89 6.17
CA PRO A 216 15.30 -8.56 6.76
C PRO A 216 14.88 -7.52 5.71
N THR A 217 14.03 -6.59 6.11
CA THR A 217 13.69 -5.40 5.32
C THR A 217 14.95 -4.54 5.15
N ILE A 218 15.36 -4.34 3.90
CA ILE A 218 16.51 -3.48 3.58
C ILE A 218 15.99 -2.06 3.41
N CYS A 219 16.32 -1.18 4.35
CA CYS A 219 15.89 0.21 4.26
C CYS A 219 16.67 0.95 3.17
N PRO A 220 15.97 1.67 2.27
CA PRO A 220 16.62 2.46 1.25
C PRO A 220 17.45 3.57 1.90
N PRO A 221 18.61 3.94 1.33
CA PRO A 221 19.44 5.02 1.87
C PRO A 221 18.65 6.33 1.94
N MET A 222 18.61 6.96 3.11
CA MET A 222 17.80 8.15 3.39
C MET A 222 18.56 9.48 3.24
N GLY A 223 19.76 9.43 2.65
CA GLY A 223 20.60 10.58 2.33
C GLY A 223 22.04 10.43 2.85
N THR A 224 22.94 11.32 2.40
CA THR A 224 24.36 11.28 2.77
C THR A 224 24.60 11.49 4.27
N CYS A 225 23.71 12.23 4.93
CA CYS A 225 23.79 12.56 6.36
C CYS A 225 22.73 11.87 7.22
N VAL A 226 21.98 10.94 6.62
CA VAL A 226 20.93 10.19 7.29
C VAL A 226 21.09 8.73 6.89
N GLU A 227 21.59 7.91 7.81
CA GLU A 227 21.64 6.48 7.59
C GLU A 227 20.27 5.86 7.84
N ALA A 228 19.91 4.90 6.98
CA ALA A 228 18.66 4.19 7.13
C ALA A 228 18.84 3.05 8.12
N SER A 229 18.02 3.04 9.17
CA SER A 229 17.96 1.95 10.15
C SER A 229 16.54 1.43 10.21
N CYS A 230 16.38 0.12 10.39
CA CYS A 230 15.05 -0.44 10.61
C CYS A 230 14.80 -0.55 12.11
N GLU A 231 13.69 0.03 12.58
CA GLU A 231 13.24 -0.06 13.97
C GLU A 231 12.05 -1.04 14.06
N PRO A 232 12.15 -2.13 14.85
CA PRO A 232 11.10 -3.14 14.94
C PRO A 232 9.73 -2.57 15.28
N GLY A 233 8.72 -2.94 14.50
CA GLY A 233 7.33 -2.44 14.63
C GLY A 233 7.08 -1.01 14.14
N VAL A 234 8.12 -0.27 13.73
CA VAL A 234 8.01 1.08 13.14
C VAL A 234 8.38 1.06 11.66
N GLY A 235 9.37 0.24 11.28
CA GLY A 235 9.90 0.15 9.91
C GLY A 235 11.13 1.02 9.70
N CYS A 236 11.32 1.51 8.47
CA CYS A 236 12.52 2.26 8.12
C CYS A 236 12.50 3.68 8.67
N VAL A 237 13.50 4.00 9.49
CA VAL A 237 13.71 5.31 10.11
C VAL A 237 15.08 5.88 9.74
N GLY A 238 15.13 7.20 9.59
CA GLY A 238 16.37 7.93 9.31
C GLY A 238 17.07 8.32 10.61
N VAL A 239 18.33 7.92 10.75
CA VAL A 239 19.18 8.32 11.89
C VAL A 239 20.20 9.35 11.39
N PRO A 240 20.18 10.59 11.91
CA PRO A 240 21.19 11.58 11.58
C PRO A 240 22.57 11.10 12.03
N ILE A 241 23.53 11.14 11.11
CA ILE A 241 24.93 10.82 11.42
C ILE A 241 25.77 12.09 11.49
N GLU A 242 26.74 12.12 12.40
CA GLU A 242 27.78 13.16 12.41
C GLU A 242 29.01 12.64 11.64
N GLY A 243 29.53 13.47 10.74
CA GLY A 243 30.69 13.06 9.97
C GLY A 243 30.97 13.97 8.78
N PRO A 244 32.08 13.72 8.08
CA PRO A 244 32.37 14.38 6.82
C PRO A 244 31.31 13.99 5.78
N CYS A 245 30.84 14.97 5.04
CA CYS A 245 30.01 14.77 3.87
C CYS A 245 30.55 15.59 2.71
N ASN A 246 29.84 15.54 1.58
CA ASN A 246 30.07 16.40 0.44
C ASN A 246 28.71 16.98 0.06
N ASP A 247 28.57 18.29 0.11
CA ASP A 247 27.32 18.98 -0.21
C ASP A 247 27.09 19.14 -1.72
N GLY A 248 27.99 18.58 -2.53
CA GLY A 248 28.00 18.66 -3.98
C GLY A 248 28.57 19.97 -4.51
N ASN A 249 28.97 20.90 -3.64
CA ASN A 249 29.52 22.18 -4.04
C ASN A 249 31.06 22.13 -4.04
N SER A 250 31.65 22.14 -5.24
CA SER A 250 33.10 22.19 -5.44
C SER A 250 33.79 23.40 -4.79
N CYS A 251 33.02 24.42 -4.39
CA CYS A 251 33.50 25.61 -3.70
C CYS A 251 33.49 25.53 -2.18
N THR A 252 33.08 24.42 -1.61
CA THR A 252 33.16 24.14 -0.17
C THR A 252 34.01 22.89 0.07
N VAL A 253 34.83 22.94 1.12
CA VAL A 253 35.63 21.79 1.56
C VAL A 253 35.48 21.57 3.05
N GLY A 254 35.53 20.30 3.43
CA GLY A 254 35.35 19.88 4.82
C GLY A 254 33.91 20.00 5.28
N ASP A 255 32.96 19.66 4.41
CA ASP A 255 31.53 19.69 4.70
C ASP A 255 31.20 18.68 5.79
N LEU A 256 30.21 19.03 6.61
CA LEU A 256 29.84 18.24 7.78
C LEU A 256 28.34 18.01 7.82
N CYS A 257 27.97 16.78 8.17
CA CYS A 257 26.61 16.46 8.53
C CYS A 257 26.25 17.11 9.85
N ILE A 258 25.21 17.95 9.84
CA ILE A 258 24.65 18.62 11.02
C ILE A 258 23.14 18.46 10.95
N GLU A 259 22.55 17.81 11.97
CA GLU A 259 21.10 17.59 12.08
C GLU A 259 20.47 16.91 10.85
N GLY A 260 21.22 16.05 10.16
CA GLY A 260 20.74 15.30 8.98
C GLY A 260 20.93 16.01 7.64
N GLU A 261 21.42 17.25 7.65
CA GLU A 261 21.76 17.99 6.44
C GLU A 261 23.28 18.09 6.26
N CYS A 262 23.75 17.99 5.02
CA CYS A 262 25.14 18.25 4.69
C CYS A 262 25.34 19.75 4.51
N ILE A 263 26.11 20.38 5.39
CA ILE A 263 26.37 21.82 5.34
C ILE A 263 27.78 22.06 4.81
N GLY A 264 27.87 22.87 3.76
CA GLY A 264 29.13 23.32 3.16
C GLY A 264 30.10 23.92 4.17
N GLY A 265 31.35 23.45 4.10
CA GLY A 265 32.42 23.83 5.02
C GLY A 265 33.03 25.20 4.70
N THR A 266 34.34 25.25 4.57
CA THR A 266 35.07 26.48 4.23
C THR A 266 35.26 26.62 2.73
N ASP A 267 35.41 27.86 2.23
CA ASP A 267 35.72 28.12 0.83
C ASP A 267 36.90 27.27 0.32
N ALA A 268 36.65 26.50 -0.74
CA ALA A 268 37.66 25.72 -1.44
C ALA A 268 38.65 26.67 -2.14
N PRO A 269 39.94 26.29 -2.25
CA PRO A 269 40.94 27.12 -2.93
C PRO A 269 40.76 27.19 -4.46
N SER A 270 40.01 26.26 -5.06
CA SER A 270 39.73 26.17 -6.49
C SER A 270 38.52 25.24 -6.68
N CYS A 271 37.81 25.42 -7.78
CA CYS A 271 36.69 24.58 -8.19
C CYS A 271 36.83 24.25 -9.69
N ASP A 272 35.83 23.57 -10.24
CA ASP A 272 35.65 23.33 -11.67
C ASP A 272 34.22 23.76 -11.98
N ASP A 273 34.04 24.69 -12.92
CA ASP A 273 32.72 25.22 -13.28
C ASP A 273 31.96 24.30 -14.24
N GLY A 274 32.55 23.14 -14.56
CA GLY A 274 32.02 22.14 -15.49
C GLY A 274 32.21 22.53 -16.96
N ASN A 275 32.85 23.66 -17.24
CA ASN A 275 33.20 24.08 -18.58
C ASN A 275 34.69 23.77 -18.82
N VAL A 276 34.94 22.67 -19.53
CA VAL A 276 36.30 22.19 -19.86
C VAL A 276 37.11 23.23 -20.67
N CYS A 277 36.45 24.24 -21.24
CA CYS A 277 37.09 25.29 -22.03
C CYS A 277 37.57 26.50 -21.22
N THR A 278 37.19 26.60 -19.95
CA THR A 278 37.72 27.60 -19.01
C THR A 278 38.83 26.99 -18.18
N LEU A 279 39.85 27.79 -17.90
CA LEU A 279 41.01 27.39 -17.12
C LEU A 279 41.13 28.29 -15.89
N ASN A 280 41.58 27.68 -14.79
CA ASN A 280 41.76 28.35 -13.50
C ASN A 280 40.45 28.87 -12.90
N ASP A 281 39.45 28.00 -12.83
CA ASP A 281 38.17 28.32 -12.19
C ASP A 281 38.38 28.61 -10.70
N TYR A 282 37.56 29.51 -10.19
CA TYR A 282 37.71 30.03 -8.85
C TYR A 282 36.37 30.17 -8.14
N CYS A 283 36.45 30.08 -6.82
CA CYS A 283 35.31 30.25 -5.95
C CYS A 283 35.14 31.71 -5.55
N GLU A 284 33.93 32.24 -5.72
CA GLU A 284 33.54 33.51 -5.17
C GLU A 284 32.22 33.35 -4.40
N LYS A 285 32.27 33.49 -3.08
CA LYS A 285 31.10 33.39 -2.18
C LYS A 285 30.32 32.06 -2.30
N GLY A 286 31.04 30.96 -2.49
CA GLY A 286 30.43 29.63 -2.60
C GLY A 286 29.86 29.30 -3.98
N GLU A 287 30.03 30.17 -4.98
CA GLU A 287 29.72 29.87 -6.39
C GLU A 287 31.02 29.62 -7.16
N CYS A 288 31.03 28.61 -8.03
CA CYS A 288 32.14 28.33 -8.92
C CYS A 288 31.98 29.11 -10.23
N LEU A 289 33.02 29.87 -10.61
CA LEU A 289 33.04 30.67 -11.81
C LEU A 289 34.23 30.29 -12.69
N GLY A 290 33.98 30.18 -14.00
CA GLY A 290 35.01 29.94 -15.01
C GLY A 290 36.07 31.03 -15.04
N GLY A 291 37.34 30.62 -15.12
CA GLY A 291 38.45 31.56 -15.21
C GLY A 291 38.52 32.31 -16.55
N ASP A 292 39.21 33.46 -16.56
CA ASP A 292 39.39 34.31 -17.76
C ASP A 292 40.32 33.70 -18.83
N GLU A 293 41.07 32.64 -18.49
CA GLU A 293 41.92 31.92 -19.45
C GLU A 293 41.11 30.82 -20.16
N THR A 294 41.23 30.75 -21.48
CA THR A 294 40.55 29.74 -22.30
C THR A 294 41.51 28.63 -22.70
N LEU A 295 41.04 27.38 -22.72
CA LEU A 295 41.81 26.22 -23.19
C LEU A 295 42.15 26.38 -24.69
N ASP A 296 43.44 26.48 -24.99
CA ASP A 296 43.94 26.51 -26.38
C ASP A 296 43.96 25.08 -26.92
N CYS A 297 43.11 24.83 -27.91
CA CYS A 297 42.94 23.52 -28.50
C CYS A 297 43.74 23.34 -29.78
N ASP A 298 44.41 24.37 -30.30
CA ASP A 298 45.18 24.27 -31.54
C ASP A 298 46.41 23.35 -31.34
N ASP A 299 46.42 22.19 -31.99
CA ASP A 299 47.54 21.24 -31.97
C ASP A 299 48.63 21.60 -33.01
N ALA A 300 48.44 22.70 -33.74
CA ALA A 300 49.27 23.18 -34.84
C ALA A 300 49.41 22.16 -35.99
N ASP A 301 48.51 21.18 -36.08
CA ASP A 301 48.40 20.30 -37.21
C ASP A 301 47.56 20.98 -38.30
N PRO A 302 48.12 21.26 -39.50
CA PRO A 302 47.34 21.83 -40.60
C PRO A 302 46.18 20.94 -41.08
N CYS A 303 46.11 19.69 -40.60
CA CYS A 303 45.11 18.69 -40.96
C CYS A 303 43.94 18.58 -39.98
N THR A 304 43.92 19.36 -38.91
CA THR A 304 42.83 19.41 -37.93
C THR A 304 42.40 20.85 -37.68
N THR A 305 41.14 21.05 -37.32
CA THR A 305 40.65 22.29 -36.73
C THR A 305 40.18 22.01 -35.33
N ALA A 306 40.63 22.85 -34.40
CA ALA A 306 40.31 22.67 -33.01
C ALA A 306 39.13 23.55 -32.60
N VAL A 307 38.08 22.94 -32.06
CA VAL A 307 36.98 23.63 -31.39
C VAL A 307 36.94 23.16 -29.94
N CYS A 308 36.93 24.10 -29.01
CA CYS A 308 36.65 23.78 -27.63
C CYS A 308 35.13 23.82 -27.39
N THR A 309 34.55 22.71 -26.95
CA THR A 309 33.14 22.67 -26.53
C THR A 309 33.04 22.50 -25.01
N PRO A 310 32.15 23.24 -24.31
CA PRO A 310 32.14 23.28 -22.85
C PRO A 310 32.10 21.92 -22.14
N GLN A 311 31.48 20.90 -22.75
CA GLN A 311 31.32 19.58 -22.15
C GLN A 311 32.36 18.54 -22.62
N LYS A 312 32.87 18.66 -23.85
CA LYS A 312 33.77 17.65 -24.45
C LYS A 312 35.23 18.12 -24.54
N GLY A 313 35.52 19.37 -24.16
CA GLY A 313 36.86 19.95 -24.23
C GLY A 313 37.33 20.16 -25.66
N CYS A 314 38.64 20.03 -25.89
CA CYS A 314 39.25 20.17 -27.21
C CYS A 314 38.84 19.03 -28.14
N GLN A 315 38.09 19.37 -29.17
CA GLN A 315 37.76 18.48 -30.25
C GLN A 315 38.60 18.86 -31.47
N GLN A 316 39.32 17.87 -31.98
CA GLN A 316 40.07 17.99 -33.22
C GLN A 316 39.21 17.43 -34.34
N ASP A 317 38.66 18.31 -35.15
CA ASP A 317 37.90 17.92 -36.32
C ASP A 317 38.89 17.78 -37.50
N PRO A 318 38.98 16.61 -38.16
CA PRO A 318 39.86 16.45 -39.30
C PRO A 318 39.43 17.38 -40.44
N VAL A 319 40.37 18.16 -40.97
CA VAL A 319 40.16 19.08 -42.11
C VAL A 319 39.87 18.30 -43.40
N CYS A 320 40.39 17.08 -43.49
CA CYS A 320 40.32 16.23 -44.67
C CYS A 320 39.32 15.07 -44.54
N ALA A 321 38.45 15.07 -43.52
CA ALA A 321 37.34 14.13 -43.50
C ALA A 321 36.37 14.49 -44.64
N ASP A 322 36.09 13.55 -45.55
CA ASP A 322 35.04 13.72 -46.56
C ASP A 322 33.73 13.00 -46.20
N ASP A 323 33.67 12.45 -44.99
CA ASP A 323 32.57 11.66 -44.44
C ASP A 323 32.23 10.40 -45.28
N ASP A 324 33.13 9.96 -46.17
CA ASP A 324 32.98 8.71 -46.92
C ASP A 324 33.76 7.57 -46.22
N PRO A 325 33.07 6.59 -45.59
CA PRO A 325 33.71 5.46 -44.92
C PRO A 325 34.46 4.52 -45.89
N CYS A 326 34.27 4.69 -47.20
CA CYS A 326 34.94 3.93 -48.24
C CYS A 326 36.16 4.59 -48.84
N THR A 327 36.55 5.76 -48.32
CA THR A 327 37.85 6.35 -48.55
C THR A 327 38.69 6.30 -47.28
N LEU A 328 39.99 6.15 -47.49
CA LEU A 328 40.98 6.40 -46.47
C LEU A 328 41.46 7.83 -46.66
N ASP A 329 41.03 8.68 -45.75
CA ASP A 329 41.32 10.11 -45.79
C ASP A 329 42.74 10.32 -45.28
N THR A 330 43.58 10.84 -46.15
CA THR A 330 44.96 11.17 -45.84
C THR A 330 45.17 12.65 -46.04
N CYS A 331 45.77 13.29 -45.04
CA CYS A 331 46.17 14.67 -45.12
C CYS A 331 47.69 14.74 -45.27
N ASP A 332 48.15 15.43 -46.31
CA ASP A 332 49.56 15.67 -46.57
C ASP A 332 50.13 16.76 -45.64
N GLU A 333 51.46 16.82 -45.49
CA GLU A 333 52.16 17.74 -44.57
C GLU A 333 51.87 19.25 -44.82
N ASP A 334 51.24 19.60 -45.96
CA ASP A 334 50.86 20.96 -46.31
C ASP A 334 49.36 21.27 -46.11
N GLY A 335 48.60 20.34 -45.51
CA GLY A 335 47.15 20.46 -45.29
C GLY A 335 46.30 20.13 -46.51
N SER A 336 46.87 19.50 -47.54
CA SER A 336 46.11 19.03 -48.71
C SER A 336 45.54 17.62 -48.51
N CYS A 337 44.32 17.40 -49.00
CA CYS A 337 43.59 16.15 -48.79
C CYS A 337 43.74 15.18 -49.96
N ALA A 338 43.97 13.90 -49.65
CA ALA A 338 43.99 12.78 -50.58
C ALA A 338 43.11 11.64 -50.06
N PHE A 339 42.31 11.07 -50.95
CA PHE A 339 41.28 10.07 -50.65
C PHE A 339 41.57 8.79 -51.44
N GLU A 340 41.99 7.72 -50.76
CA GLU A 340 42.30 6.44 -51.40
C GLU A 340 41.22 5.39 -51.10
N PRO A 341 40.83 4.52 -52.05
CA PRO A 341 39.80 3.51 -51.82
C PRO A 341 40.11 2.56 -50.65
N ALA A 342 39.20 2.49 -49.68
CA ALA A 342 39.25 1.56 -48.55
C ALA A 342 38.39 0.31 -48.78
N THR A 343 38.62 -0.73 -47.98
CA THR A 343 37.80 -1.97 -47.93
C THR A 343 37.34 -2.18 -46.49
N GLY A 344 36.05 -2.46 -46.28
CA GLY A 344 35.48 -2.59 -44.94
C GLY A 344 33.96 -2.50 -44.97
N PRO A 345 33.29 -2.63 -43.81
CA PRO A 345 31.88 -2.30 -43.68
C PRO A 345 31.69 -0.79 -43.88
N CYS A 346 30.56 -0.41 -44.44
CA CYS A 346 30.14 0.97 -44.62
C CYS A 346 28.63 1.05 -44.48
N GLU A 347 28.08 2.24 -44.59
CA GLU A 347 26.64 2.47 -44.68
C GLU A 347 26.39 3.22 -45.99
N ASP A 348 25.54 2.70 -46.86
CA ASP A 348 25.17 3.37 -48.12
C ASP A 348 24.02 4.37 -47.93
N GLY A 349 23.51 4.47 -46.69
CA GLY A 349 22.41 5.33 -46.31
C GLY A 349 21.04 4.82 -46.75
N ASP A 350 20.95 3.60 -47.31
CA ASP A 350 19.68 2.93 -47.57
C ASP A 350 19.31 2.06 -46.36
N PRO A 351 18.31 2.47 -45.55
CA PRO A 351 17.87 1.67 -44.40
C PRO A 351 17.17 0.36 -44.81
N CYS A 352 17.10 0.05 -46.12
CA CYS A 352 16.56 -1.19 -46.68
C CYS A 352 17.60 -2.22 -47.06
N THR A 353 18.86 -1.98 -46.74
CA THR A 353 19.92 -2.95 -46.94
C THR A 353 20.69 -3.15 -45.63
N TYR A 354 21.31 -4.31 -45.51
CA TYR A 354 22.27 -4.58 -44.44
C TYR A 354 23.49 -5.34 -44.98
N GLY A 355 24.62 -5.19 -44.30
CA GLY A 355 25.85 -5.92 -44.64
C GLY A 355 26.57 -5.37 -45.88
N GLU A 356 26.50 -4.05 -46.04
CA GLU A 356 27.17 -3.24 -47.03
C GLU A 356 28.70 -3.38 -46.92
N PHE A 357 29.38 -3.13 -48.03
CA PHE A 357 30.84 -3.15 -48.04
C PHE A 357 31.42 -2.17 -49.05
N CYS A 358 32.60 -1.67 -48.74
CA CYS A 358 33.34 -0.77 -49.62
C CYS A 358 33.96 -1.51 -50.80
N GLU A 359 33.68 -1.04 -52.01
CA GLU A 359 34.38 -1.46 -53.22
C GLU A 359 34.65 -0.25 -54.13
N GLY A 360 35.93 -0.01 -54.43
CA GLY A 360 36.35 1.00 -55.39
C GLY A 360 36.18 2.45 -54.93
N GLY A 361 36.15 2.70 -53.61
CA GLY A 361 35.98 4.03 -53.04
C GLY A 361 34.53 4.49 -52.96
N ALA A 362 33.59 3.53 -52.96
CA ALA A 362 32.18 3.78 -52.77
C ALA A 362 31.57 2.63 -51.97
N CYS A 363 30.58 2.94 -51.14
CA CYS A 363 29.80 1.92 -50.45
C CYS A 363 28.90 1.21 -51.46
N GLN A 364 29.03 -0.11 -51.55
CA GLN A 364 28.13 -0.92 -52.36
C GLN A 364 26.94 -1.33 -51.50
N GLY A 365 25.73 -1.20 -52.07
CA GLY A 365 24.52 -1.56 -51.34
C GLY A 365 24.52 -3.01 -50.88
N GLY A 366 24.09 -3.20 -49.64
CA GLY A 366 24.10 -4.46 -48.94
C GLY A 366 23.09 -5.47 -49.48
N VAL A 367 22.78 -6.46 -48.66
CA VAL A 367 21.71 -7.42 -48.93
C VAL A 367 20.38 -6.74 -48.59
N PRO A 368 19.33 -6.86 -49.43
CA PRO A 368 18.02 -6.32 -49.09
C PRO A 368 17.51 -6.88 -47.77
N ASP A 369 17.11 -5.99 -46.86
CA ASP A 369 16.37 -6.36 -45.66
C ASP A 369 14.97 -6.81 -46.06
N LEU A 370 14.57 -7.98 -45.56
CA LEU A 370 13.30 -8.60 -45.91
C LEU A 370 12.18 -8.15 -44.98
N CYS A 371 12.50 -7.50 -43.86
CA CYS A 371 11.53 -6.96 -42.89
C CYS A 371 10.49 -7.98 -42.39
N ASP A 372 10.81 -9.28 -42.46
CA ASP A 372 9.88 -10.37 -42.12
C ASP A 372 9.64 -10.42 -40.61
N ASP A 373 8.44 -10.00 -40.19
CA ASP A 373 8.01 -10.04 -38.79
C ASP A 373 7.29 -11.34 -38.42
N GLY A 374 7.23 -12.29 -39.36
CA GLY A 374 6.56 -13.58 -39.18
C GLY A 374 5.02 -13.49 -39.11
N ASN A 375 4.43 -12.30 -39.29
CA ASN A 375 2.98 -12.11 -39.30
C ASN A 375 2.45 -12.12 -40.74
N ALA A 376 1.63 -13.12 -41.07
CA ALA A 376 1.02 -13.24 -42.40
C ALA A 376 0.04 -12.10 -42.76
N CYS A 377 -0.30 -11.23 -41.79
CA CYS A 377 -1.18 -10.09 -41.95
C CYS A 377 -0.52 -8.73 -41.96
N THR A 378 0.79 -8.72 -42.03
CA THR A 378 1.60 -7.55 -42.35
C THR A 378 2.23 -7.79 -43.72
N ALA A 379 2.39 -6.73 -44.49
CA ALA A 379 3.25 -6.75 -45.65
C ALA A 379 4.61 -6.22 -45.21
N ASP A 380 5.56 -7.14 -45.18
CA ASP A 380 6.97 -6.84 -44.99
C ASP A 380 7.43 -5.98 -46.17
N THR A 381 7.65 -4.71 -45.90
CA THR A 381 8.19 -3.81 -46.91
C THR A 381 9.27 -2.98 -46.29
N CYS A 382 10.36 -2.84 -47.01
CA CYS A 382 11.24 -1.74 -46.72
C CYS A 382 10.80 -0.50 -47.48
N ILE A 383 10.67 0.62 -46.77
CA ILE A 383 10.30 1.92 -47.33
C ILE A 383 11.59 2.71 -47.56
N ASP A 384 11.78 3.14 -48.81
CA ASP A 384 12.92 3.97 -49.24
C ASP A 384 13.12 5.18 -48.30
N GLY A 385 14.30 5.23 -47.66
CA GLY A 385 14.67 6.27 -46.69
C GLY A 385 13.98 6.20 -45.31
N LYS A 386 13.15 5.19 -45.03
CA LYS A 386 12.47 4.99 -43.73
C LYS A 386 12.73 3.63 -43.07
N GLY A 387 13.30 2.66 -43.79
CA GLY A 387 13.65 1.34 -43.25
C GLY A 387 12.48 0.38 -43.23
N CYS A 388 12.61 -0.69 -42.44
CA CYS A 388 11.60 -1.74 -42.37
C CYS A 388 10.26 -1.22 -41.84
N ALA A 389 9.19 -1.59 -42.54
CA ALA A 389 7.83 -1.26 -42.19
C ALA A 389 6.91 -2.45 -42.48
N ASN A 390 6.02 -2.72 -41.52
CA ASN A 390 5.09 -3.84 -41.61
C ASN A 390 3.69 -3.26 -41.86
N ILE A 391 3.31 -3.19 -43.13
CA ILE A 391 2.04 -2.54 -43.51
C ILE A 391 0.89 -3.47 -43.15
N LEU A 392 -0.03 -2.99 -42.32
CA LEU A 392 -1.21 -3.76 -41.92
C LEU A 392 -2.07 -4.11 -43.14
N LEU A 393 -2.23 -5.40 -43.40
CA LEU A 393 -3.05 -5.89 -44.50
C LEU A 393 -4.51 -6.00 -44.09
N ASN A 394 -5.38 -5.76 -45.06
CA ASN A 394 -6.82 -5.98 -44.95
C ASN A 394 -7.29 -6.82 -46.13
N ASP A 395 -8.24 -7.72 -45.89
CA ASP A 395 -8.85 -8.60 -46.91
C ASP A 395 -7.84 -9.51 -47.65
N VAL A 396 -6.64 -9.69 -47.09
CA VAL A 396 -5.63 -10.62 -47.59
C VAL A 396 -5.81 -11.95 -46.90
N SER A 397 -5.79 -13.05 -47.67
CA SER A 397 -5.91 -14.38 -47.08
C SER A 397 -4.71 -14.68 -46.18
N CYS A 398 -4.98 -15.15 -44.97
CA CYS A 398 -3.97 -15.54 -44.00
C CYS A 398 -4.31 -16.92 -43.40
N ASN A 399 -3.59 -17.35 -42.38
CA ASN A 399 -3.93 -18.51 -41.57
C ASN A 399 -3.68 -18.12 -40.11
N ASP A 400 -4.74 -18.10 -39.32
CA ASP A 400 -4.72 -17.73 -37.90
C ASP A 400 -4.26 -18.89 -37.00
N GLY A 401 -3.84 -20.01 -37.60
CA GLY A 401 -3.45 -21.25 -36.92
C GLY A 401 -4.66 -22.05 -36.41
N ILE A 402 -5.87 -21.55 -36.62
CA ILE A 402 -7.08 -22.10 -36.05
C ILE A 402 -7.70 -23.07 -37.06
N THR A 403 -7.87 -24.32 -36.65
CA THR A 403 -8.38 -25.37 -37.57
C THR A 403 -9.88 -25.28 -37.86
N CYS A 404 -10.63 -24.48 -37.10
CA CYS A 404 -12.09 -24.33 -37.24
C CYS A 404 -12.54 -23.01 -37.87
N SER A 405 -11.62 -22.11 -38.18
CA SER A 405 -11.86 -20.92 -39.01
C SER A 405 -11.79 -21.30 -40.50
N LEU A 406 -12.54 -20.56 -41.32
CA LEU A 406 -12.39 -20.59 -42.78
C LEU A 406 -12.29 -19.16 -43.30
N ASP A 407 -11.70 -19.07 -44.49
CA ASP A 407 -11.59 -17.84 -45.24
C ASP A 407 -10.89 -16.75 -44.39
N ASP A 408 -9.82 -17.13 -43.69
CA ASP A 408 -9.08 -16.23 -42.82
C ASP A 408 -8.53 -15.07 -43.62
N THR A 409 -8.88 -13.88 -43.16
CA THR A 409 -8.53 -12.62 -43.81
C THR A 409 -7.92 -11.70 -42.79
N CYS A 410 -6.90 -10.97 -43.23
CA CYS A 410 -6.31 -9.95 -42.40
C CYS A 410 -7.30 -8.82 -42.17
N TRP A 411 -7.35 -8.34 -40.93
CA TRP A 411 -8.08 -7.13 -40.56
C TRP A 411 -7.25 -6.36 -39.54
N GLY A 412 -6.79 -5.17 -39.93
CA GLY A 412 -5.95 -4.33 -39.08
C GLY A 412 -4.62 -4.98 -38.67
N GLY A 413 -4.05 -5.84 -39.53
CA GLY A 413 -2.79 -6.54 -39.24
C GLY A 413 -2.92 -7.82 -38.42
N VAL A 414 -4.14 -8.20 -38.07
CA VAL A 414 -4.44 -9.44 -37.35
C VAL A 414 -5.13 -10.41 -38.30
N CYS A 415 -4.73 -11.68 -38.27
CA CYS A 415 -5.40 -12.72 -39.05
C CYS A 415 -6.72 -13.10 -38.37
N VAL A 416 -7.85 -12.84 -39.03
CA VAL A 416 -9.18 -13.17 -38.50
C VAL A 416 -9.94 -14.07 -39.44
N GLY A 417 -10.41 -15.20 -38.91
CA GLY A 417 -11.22 -16.19 -39.62
C GLY A 417 -12.72 -16.00 -39.48
N SER A 418 -13.47 -16.39 -40.52
CA SER A 418 -14.91 -16.59 -40.36
C SER A 418 -15.12 -17.83 -39.48
N LYS A 419 -15.61 -17.64 -38.25
CA LYS A 419 -16.00 -18.77 -37.39
C LYS A 419 -17.00 -19.65 -38.16
N GLN A 420 -16.64 -20.91 -38.38
CA GLN A 420 -17.55 -21.85 -39.01
C GLN A 420 -18.67 -22.22 -38.03
N SER A 421 -19.77 -22.76 -38.55
CA SER A 421 -20.92 -23.21 -37.73
C SER A 421 -20.62 -24.36 -36.76
N TRP A 422 -19.39 -24.88 -36.77
CA TRP A 422 -18.89 -25.90 -35.84
C TRP A 422 -17.76 -25.38 -34.96
N CYS A 423 -17.36 -24.09 -35.10
CA CYS A 423 -16.66 -23.41 -34.04
C CYS A 423 -17.52 -23.48 -32.78
N PRO A 424 -16.92 -23.75 -31.62
CA PRO A 424 -17.62 -23.55 -30.37
C PRO A 424 -18.07 -22.08 -30.31
N ASP A 425 -19.37 -21.86 -30.10
CA ASP A 425 -19.82 -20.58 -29.56
C ASP A 425 -19.16 -20.46 -28.19
N CYS A 426 -18.26 -19.51 -28.03
CA CYS A 426 -17.58 -19.33 -26.76
C CYS A 426 -18.62 -18.90 -25.74
N ALA A 427 -18.56 -19.52 -24.57
CA ALA A 427 -19.44 -19.15 -23.47
C ALA A 427 -19.13 -17.71 -23.12
N LEU A 428 -20.07 -16.81 -23.43
CA LEU A 428 -19.94 -15.42 -23.04
C LEU A 428 -20.18 -15.32 -21.53
N PRO A 429 -19.33 -14.58 -20.79
CA PRO A 429 -19.49 -14.40 -19.37
C PRO A 429 -20.82 -13.68 -19.12
N VAL A 430 -21.55 -14.19 -18.13
CA VAL A 430 -22.73 -13.53 -17.59
C VAL A 430 -22.47 -13.34 -16.13
N THR A 431 -22.30 -12.09 -15.73
CA THR A 431 -21.93 -11.75 -14.37
C THR A 431 -22.41 -10.34 -14.05
N ASP A 432 -22.88 -10.14 -12.84
CA ASP A 432 -23.08 -8.81 -12.24
C ASP A 432 -21.81 -8.30 -11.52
N HIS A 433 -20.73 -9.09 -11.54
CA HIS A 433 -19.41 -8.81 -10.96
C HIS A 433 -18.40 -8.39 -12.04
N ALA A 434 -18.70 -7.31 -12.76
CA ALA A 434 -17.80 -6.71 -13.72
C ALA A 434 -17.59 -5.22 -13.45
N ASN A 435 -16.57 -4.63 -14.08
CA ASN A 435 -16.24 -3.21 -13.96
C ASN A 435 -15.98 -2.59 -15.34
N LYS A 436 -16.72 -1.55 -15.69
CA LYS A 436 -16.57 -0.81 -16.95
C LYS A 436 -15.65 0.38 -16.76
N ALA A 437 -14.69 0.56 -17.69
CA ALA A 437 -13.80 1.72 -17.71
C ALA A 437 -14.56 3.02 -18.01
N THR A 438 -14.50 3.99 -17.09
CA THR A 438 -14.97 5.37 -17.27
C THR A 438 -13.84 6.34 -17.60
N LEU A 439 -12.60 5.92 -17.37
CA LEU A 439 -11.40 6.60 -17.82
C LEU A 439 -10.44 5.57 -18.40
N PHE A 440 -9.90 5.88 -19.57
CA PHE A 440 -8.81 5.15 -20.19
C PHE A 440 -7.90 6.18 -20.86
N GLN A 441 -6.73 6.45 -20.27
CA GLN A 441 -5.82 7.47 -20.80
C GLN A 441 -4.35 7.15 -20.55
N ILE A 442 -3.47 7.53 -21.47
CA ILE A 442 -2.02 7.41 -21.28
C ILE A 442 -1.59 8.47 -20.24
N SER A 443 -0.82 8.09 -19.24
CA SER A 443 -0.25 9.06 -18.30
C SER A 443 0.84 9.91 -18.95
N THR A 444 1.07 11.12 -18.45
CA THR A 444 1.96 12.09 -19.09
C THR A 444 3.39 12.14 -18.55
N ASP A 445 3.69 11.41 -17.47
CA ASP A 445 4.99 11.45 -16.78
C ASP A 445 5.40 10.08 -16.22
N GLY A 446 6.62 9.97 -15.69
CA GLY A 446 7.18 8.74 -15.11
C GLY A 446 7.25 8.75 -13.58
N PHE A 447 6.26 9.36 -12.90
CA PHE A 447 6.21 9.34 -11.43
C PHE A 447 5.24 8.29 -10.90
N ALA A 448 5.35 7.97 -9.60
CA ALA A 448 4.44 7.03 -8.94
C ALA A 448 2.96 7.36 -9.24
N GLY A 449 2.22 6.34 -9.72
CA GLY A 449 0.84 6.50 -10.15
C GLY A 449 0.65 6.88 -11.62
N SER A 450 1.73 7.01 -12.40
CA SER A 450 1.68 7.36 -13.83
C SER A 450 2.14 6.22 -14.75
N GLY A 451 3.03 5.35 -14.29
CA GLY A 451 3.45 4.14 -15.00
C GLY A 451 3.63 2.99 -14.03
N ILE A 452 4.14 1.88 -14.54
CA ILE A 452 4.52 0.72 -13.72
C ILE A 452 5.99 0.44 -13.99
N ASN A 453 6.70 -0.11 -13.02
CA ASN A 453 8.02 -0.68 -13.26
C ASN A 453 7.88 -1.92 -14.15
N VAL A 454 8.31 -1.84 -15.41
CA VAL A 454 8.14 -2.90 -16.41
C VAL A 454 9.35 -3.84 -16.47
N ASP A 455 10.54 -3.33 -16.18
CA ASP A 455 11.81 -4.07 -16.19
C ASP A 455 12.21 -4.66 -14.81
N ASP A 456 11.39 -4.40 -13.78
CA ASP A 456 11.59 -4.73 -12.37
C ASP A 456 12.90 -4.14 -11.77
N ASP A 457 13.45 -3.08 -12.36
CA ASP A 457 14.62 -2.34 -11.88
C ASP A 457 14.20 -0.99 -11.30
N LEU A 458 14.40 -0.81 -9.99
CA LEU A 458 14.02 0.44 -9.29
C LEU A 458 15.04 1.57 -9.52
N THR A 459 16.16 1.30 -10.18
CA THR A 459 17.22 2.27 -10.45
C THR A 459 17.10 2.91 -11.83
N THR A 460 16.36 2.28 -12.73
CA THR A 460 15.96 2.82 -14.04
C THR A 460 14.59 3.47 -13.93
N CYS A 461 14.27 4.39 -14.83
CA CYS A 461 12.91 4.89 -15.02
C CYS A 461 12.83 5.62 -16.36
N ALA A 462 11.61 5.79 -16.88
CA ALA A 462 11.39 6.56 -18.09
C ALA A 462 10.12 7.44 -17.99
N PRO A 463 10.13 8.66 -18.58
CA PRO A 463 11.21 9.27 -19.36
C PRO A 463 12.36 9.83 -18.50
N GLU A 464 13.60 9.65 -18.94
CA GLU A 464 14.80 10.08 -18.20
C GLU A 464 14.72 11.55 -17.76
N GLY A 465 15.03 11.79 -16.48
CA GLY A 465 15.03 13.13 -15.89
C GLY A 465 13.66 13.71 -15.54
N LYS A 466 12.56 12.99 -15.81
CA LYS A 466 11.19 13.32 -15.35
C LYS A 466 10.47 12.10 -14.76
N CYS A 467 11.22 11.26 -14.06
CA CYS A 467 10.72 10.03 -13.47
C CYS A 467 11.42 9.73 -12.13
N SER A 468 10.80 8.86 -11.32
CA SER A 468 11.37 8.36 -10.06
C SER A 468 10.83 6.96 -9.74
N ASP A 469 11.47 6.29 -8.76
CA ASP A 469 10.95 5.07 -8.13
C ASP A 469 10.74 3.87 -9.08
N GLY A 470 11.57 3.72 -10.12
CA GLY A 470 11.46 2.59 -11.04
C GLY A 470 10.34 2.69 -12.07
N VAL A 471 9.67 3.85 -12.20
CA VAL A 471 8.46 3.93 -13.02
C VAL A 471 8.78 4.13 -14.49
N ASP A 472 8.25 3.25 -15.34
CA ASP A 472 8.44 3.29 -16.79
C ASP A 472 7.16 3.78 -17.50
N ASN A 473 7.27 4.93 -18.17
CA ASN A 473 6.22 5.48 -19.02
C ASN A 473 6.80 6.41 -20.12
N ALA A 474 7.76 5.91 -20.90
CA ALA A 474 8.42 6.64 -21.98
C ALA A 474 7.43 7.26 -22.98
N LEU A 475 6.38 6.52 -23.36
CA LEU A 475 5.33 6.99 -24.27
C LEU A 475 4.43 8.10 -23.68
N GLY A 476 4.54 8.37 -22.37
CA GLY A 476 3.82 9.45 -21.73
C GLY A 476 4.16 10.84 -22.29
N GLU A 477 5.35 11.03 -22.86
CA GLU A 477 5.74 12.27 -23.54
C GLU A 477 4.85 12.60 -24.75
N LEU A 478 4.19 11.59 -25.33
CA LEU A 478 3.27 11.74 -26.47
C LEU A 478 1.79 11.69 -26.09
N ALA A 479 1.45 11.52 -24.81
CA ALA A 479 0.08 11.34 -24.35
C ALA A 479 -0.85 12.50 -24.78
N PHE A 480 -0.32 13.71 -24.93
CA PHE A 480 -1.08 14.88 -25.41
C PHE A 480 -1.65 14.72 -26.83
N LEU A 481 -1.10 13.82 -27.65
CA LEU A 481 -1.54 13.57 -29.02
C LEU A 481 -2.80 12.69 -29.09
N VAL A 482 -3.00 11.82 -28.10
CA VAL A 482 -4.01 10.75 -28.15
C VAL A 482 -5.03 10.81 -27.02
N ASN A 483 -4.69 11.41 -25.87
CA ASN A 483 -5.59 11.42 -24.71
C ASN A 483 -6.89 12.19 -24.96
N GLY A 484 -6.87 13.27 -25.74
CA GLY A 484 -8.08 14.05 -26.04
C GLY A 484 -9.16 13.19 -26.70
N PRO A 485 -8.89 12.67 -27.92
CA PRO A 485 -9.82 11.77 -28.62
C PRO A 485 -10.19 10.52 -27.81
N MET A 486 -9.22 9.92 -27.12
CA MET A 486 -9.47 8.68 -26.37
C MET A 486 -10.40 8.89 -25.16
N VAL A 487 -10.19 9.94 -24.37
CA VAL A 487 -11.09 10.28 -23.25
C VAL A 487 -12.48 10.63 -23.78
N GLU A 488 -12.56 11.30 -24.92
CA GLU A 488 -13.83 11.58 -25.60
C GLU A 488 -14.54 10.28 -26.02
N SER A 489 -13.86 9.34 -26.68
CA SER A 489 -14.45 8.04 -27.08
C SER A 489 -14.92 7.19 -25.89
N VAL A 490 -14.21 7.18 -24.76
CA VAL A 490 -14.69 6.52 -23.52
C VAL A 490 -15.90 7.27 -22.95
N THR A 491 -15.85 8.61 -22.99
CA THR A 491 -16.92 9.47 -22.49
C THR A 491 -18.17 9.39 -23.34
N GLU A 492 -18.07 9.13 -24.65
CA GLU A 492 -19.17 8.99 -25.62
C GLU A 492 -19.65 7.55 -25.77
N GLY A 493 -18.96 6.59 -25.13
CA GLY A 493 -19.32 5.18 -25.20
C GLY A 493 -18.99 4.55 -26.55
N GLU A 494 -18.04 5.11 -27.30
CA GLU A 494 -17.46 4.47 -28.49
C GLU A 494 -16.43 3.42 -28.10
N LEU A 495 -15.74 3.61 -26.97
CA LEU A 495 -14.77 2.68 -26.42
C LEU A 495 -15.25 2.17 -25.06
N MET A 496 -15.57 0.88 -24.97
CA MET A 496 -16.21 0.28 -23.80
C MET A 496 -15.47 -0.98 -23.35
N TYR A 497 -14.41 -0.76 -22.59
CA TYR A 497 -13.68 -1.83 -21.92
C TYR A 497 -14.34 -2.24 -20.61
N VAL A 498 -14.57 -3.54 -20.43
CA VAL A 498 -15.14 -4.13 -19.21
C VAL A 498 -14.22 -5.21 -18.68
N ILE A 499 -13.86 -5.12 -17.40
CA ILE A 499 -13.08 -6.12 -16.67
C ILE A 499 -14.05 -7.08 -15.99
N ASP A 500 -13.92 -8.38 -16.28
CA ASP A 500 -14.62 -9.43 -15.54
C ASP A 500 -13.87 -9.75 -14.25
N LEU A 501 -14.58 -9.67 -13.13
CA LEU A 501 -14.08 -9.93 -11.78
C LEU A 501 -14.95 -10.98 -11.06
N SER A 502 -15.69 -11.79 -11.82
CA SER A 502 -16.57 -12.83 -11.26
C SER A 502 -15.83 -13.88 -10.44
N GLU A 503 -14.56 -14.12 -10.76
CA GLU A 503 -13.68 -15.04 -10.02
C GLU A 503 -12.81 -14.33 -8.98
N ALA A 504 -12.87 -13.00 -8.89
CA ALA A 504 -12.04 -12.24 -7.97
C ALA A 504 -12.41 -12.57 -6.52
N THR A 505 -11.40 -12.98 -5.77
CA THR A 505 -11.49 -13.21 -4.33
C THR A 505 -10.65 -12.16 -3.62
N LEU A 506 -11.18 -11.57 -2.54
CA LEU A 506 -10.54 -10.44 -1.84
C LEU A 506 -9.54 -10.89 -0.76
N ASP A 507 -9.18 -12.18 -0.75
CA ASP A 507 -8.24 -12.82 0.17
C ASP A 507 -6.84 -13.03 -0.44
N GLY A 508 -6.62 -12.51 -1.65
CA GLY A 508 -5.36 -12.61 -2.38
C GLY A 508 -5.15 -13.92 -3.13
N GLN A 509 -6.16 -14.80 -3.22
CA GLN A 509 -6.04 -15.97 -4.10
C GLN A 509 -6.01 -15.53 -5.58
N PRO A 510 -5.25 -16.26 -6.43
CA PRO A 510 -5.16 -15.94 -7.84
C PRO A 510 -6.49 -16.19 -8.54
N PHE A 511 -6.85 -15.30 -9.47
CA PHE A 511 -8.05 -15.42 -10.30
C PHE A 511 -7.79 -14.97 -11.74
N ALA A 512 -8.66 -15.39 -12.66
CA ALA A 512 -8.63 -14.98 -14.05
C ALA A 512 -9.01 -13.50 -14.20
N PHE A 513 -8.08 -12.65 -14.65
CA PHE A 513 -8.36 -11.24 -14.94
C PHE A 513 -8.54 -11.07 -16.45
N SER A 514 -9.77 -10.80 -16.89
CA SER A 514 -10.09 -10.69 -18.31
C SER A 514 -10.68 -9.32 -18.64
N LEU A 515 -10.19 -8.73 -19.73
CA LEU A 515 -10.69 -7.48 -20.27
C LEU A 515 -11.46 -7.76 -21.56
N PHE A 516 -12.60 -7.10 -21.72
CA PHE A 516 -13.47 -7.26 -22.88
C PHE A 516 -13.73 -5.92 -23.52
N ASP A 517 -13.64 -5.86 -24.85
CA ASP A 517 -14.28 -4.84 -25.66
C ASP A 517 -15.75 -5.21 -25.84
N THR A 518 -16.65 -4.31 -25.43
CA THR A 518 -18.07 -4.64 -25.27
C THR A 518 -18.95 -3.58 -25.90
N ASP A 519 -20.23 -3.93 -26.12
CA ASP A 519 -21.26 -2.97 -26.51
C ASP A 519 -22.34 -2.87 -25.43
N LEU A 520 -23.02 -1.72 -25.33
CA LEU A 520 -24.23 -1.62 -24.51
C LEU A 520 -25.28 -2.62 -24.98
N SER A 521 -25.87 -3.38 -24.04
CA SER A 521 -26.90 -4.35 -24.39
C SER A 521 -28.17 -3.66 -24.89
N TRP A 522 -28.73 -4.18 -25.99
CA TRP A 522 -29.95 -3.68 -26.62
C TRP A 522 -31.25 -4.11 -25.90
N GLN A 523 -31.16 -4.86 -24.79
CA GLN A 523 -32.34 -5.39 -24.07
C GLN A 523 -32.94 -4.35 -23.10
N SER A 524 -33.81 -3.50 -23.65
CA SER A 524 -34.95 -2.73 -23.05
C SER A 524 -34.93 -2.18 -21.60
N ASN A 525 -33.78 -1.98 -20.96
CA ASN A 525 -33.62 -1.09 -19.79
C ASN A 525 -32.41 -0.14 -19.93
N ASN A 526 -31.68 -0.22 -21.04
CA ASN A 526 -30.36 0.41 -21.21
C ASN A 526 -30.36 1.66 -22.11
N ASP A 527 -31.48 1.93 -22.82
CA ASP A 527 -31.58 3.08 -23.74
C ASP A 527 -31.45 4.45 -23.01
N ASP A 528 -31.55 4.46 -21.68
CA ASP A 528 -31.42 5.64 -20.80
C ASP A 528 -30.26 5.52 -19.76
N CYS A 529 -29.41 4.48 -19.83
CA CYS A 529 -28.35 4.27 -18.82
C CYS A 529 -27.19 5.27 -18.98
N ASP A 530 -26.83 5.98 -17.91
CA ASP A 530 -25.64 6.85 -17.90
C ASP A 530 -24.39 6.01 -17.62
N TYR A 531 -23.76 5.48 -18.67
CA TYR A 531 -22.56 4.64 -18.61
C TYR A 531 -21.31 5.31 -18.01
N GLN A 532 -21.40 6.60 -17.63
CA GLN A 532 -20.37 7.28 -16.84
C GLN A 532 -20.63 7.24 -15.33
N LYS A 533 -21.84 6.89 -14.89
CA LYS A 533 -22.23 6.99 -13.48
C LYS A 533 -23.04 5.80 -12.96
N GLU A 534 -23.67 5.04 -13.83
CA GLU A 534 -24.60 3.97 -13.50
C GLU A 534 -24.04 2.61 -13.89
N VAL A 535 -24.49 1.58 -13.18
CA VAL A 535 -24.20 0.18 -13.50
C VAL A 535 -25.08 -0.22 -14.69
N CYS A 536 -24.46 -0.36 -15.87
CA CYS A 536 -25.14 -0.76 -17.10
C CYS A 536 -24.80 -2.20 -17.48
N SER A 537 -25.63 -2.80 -18.34
CA SER A 537 -25.39 -4.15 -18.88
C SER A 537 -24.72 -4.08 -20.26
N TYR A 538 -23.62 -4.81 -20.41
CA TYR A 538 -22.77 -4.85 -21.59
C TYR A 538 -22.73 -6.25 -22.18
N VAL A 539 -22.53 -6.35 -23.49
CA VAL A 539 -22.42 -7.63 -24.18
C VAL A 539 -21.01 -7.77 -24.76
N PRO A 540 -20.22 -8.74 -24.27
CA PRO A 540 -18.96 -9.08 -24.90
C PRO A 540 -19.26 -9.78 -26.23
N THR A 541 -18.58 -9.32 -27.28
CA THR A 541 -18.70 -9.89 -28.61
C THR A 541 -17.79 -11.10 -28.75
N GLN A 542 -18.11 -12.00 -29.68
CA GLN A 542 -17.28 -13.20 -29.95
C GLN A 542 -15.86 -12.86 -30.45
N SER A 543 -15.61 -11.61 -30.89
CA SER A 543 -14.29 -11.12 -31.28
C SER A 543 -13.33 -10.92 -30.11
N ASN A 544 -13.82 -11.00 -28.86
CA ASN A 544 -12.96 -10.98 -27.68
C ASN A 544 -12.25 -12.30 -27.43
N TYR A 545 -12.63 -13.37 -28.13
CA TYR A 545 -12.13 -14.72 -27.87
C TYR A 545 -11.33 -15.23 -29.04
N ASP A 546 -10.26 -15.94 -28.72
CA ASP A 546 -9.61 -16.82 -29.66
C ASP A 546 -10.52 -18.03 -29.99
N ALA A 547 -10.02 -18.96 -30.79
CA ALA A 547 -10.78 -20.16 -31.12
C ALA A 547 -10.72 -21.28 -30.08
N GLY A 548 -9.82 -21.20 -29.11
CA GLY A 548 -9.83 -21.99 -27.89
C GLY A 548 -10.90 -21.53 -26.89
N CYS A 549 -11.53 -20.38 -27.16
CA CYS A 549 -12.41 -19.65 -26.25
C CYS A 549 -11.70 -19.04 -25.04
N GLU A 550 -10.41 -18.76 -25.19
CA GLU A 550 -9.67 -17.90 -24.28
C GLU A 550 -9.83 -16.44 -24.71
N PRO A 551 -10.07 -15.50 -23.78
CA PRO A 551 -10.11 -14.08 -24.11
C PRO A 551 -8.76 -13.59 -24.65
N PHE A 552 -8.77 -12.75 -25.68
CA PHE A 552 -7.54 -12.12 -26.22
C PHE A 552 -6.85 -11.19 -25.21
N PHE A 553 -7.60 -10.66 -24.26
CA PHE A 553 -7.10 -9.83 -23.18
C PHE A 553 -7.32 -10.54 -21.86
N HIS A 554 -6.35 -11.36 -21.50
CA HIS A 554 -6.44 -12.20 -20.32
C HIS A 554 -5.11 -12.22 -19.60
N PHE A 555 -5.17 -12.14 -18.28
CA PHE A 555 -4.07 -12.48 -17.39
C PHE A 555 -4.46 -13.68 -16.54
N ASP A 556 -3.63 -14.72 -16.59
CA ASP A 556 -3.86 -15.98 -15.87
C ASP A 556 -3.83 -15.80 -14.33
N TYR A 557 -3.20 -14.73 -13.84
CA TYR A 557 -2.89 -14.53 -12.41
C TYR A 557 -3.18 -13.11 -11.94
N GLY A 558 -4.46 -12.77 -11.79
CA GLY A 558 -4.90 -11.60 -11.02
C GLY A 558 -4.92 -11.88 -9.52
N THR A 559 -4.63 -10.89 -8.68
CA THR A 559 -4.78 -10.97 -7.22
C THR A 559 -5.47 -9.73 -6.68
N ALA A 560 -6.34 -9.89 -5.69
CA ALA A 560 -6.99 -8.77 -5.00
C ALA A 560 -6.95 -8.99 -3.48
N LYS A 561 -6.29 -8.10 -2.74
CA LYS A 561 -6.20 -8.16 -1.28
C LYS A 561 -5.90 -6.78 -0.72
N ASP A 562 -6.44 -6.47 0.46
CA ASP A 562 -6.11 -5.25 1.21
C ASP A 562 -6.29 -3.96 0.40
N GLY A 563 -7.32 -3.93 -0.47
CA GLY A 563 -7.63 -2.79 -1.33
C GLY A 563 -6.70 -2.63 -2.55
N LYS A 564 -5.78 -3.57 -2.79
CA LYS A 564 -4.89 -3.60 -3.96
C LYS A 564 -5.26 -4.72 -4.91
N ILE A 565 -5.23 -4.43 -6.20
CA ILE A 565 -5.46 -5.39 -7.28
C ILE A 565 -4.27 -5.37 -8.24
N THR A 566 -3.76 -6.55 -8.60
CA THR A 566 -2.68 -6.70 -9.57
C THR A 566 -2.97 -7.83 -10.55
N ALA A 567 -2.44 -7.78 -11.77
CA ALA A 567 -2.53 -8.87 -12.75
C ALA A 567 -1.41 -8.76 -13.79
N GLY A 568 -1.09 -9.86 -14.49
CA GLY A 568 -0.10 -9.87 -15.57
C GLY A 568 1.35 -9.93 -15.09
N GLY A 569 2.28 -9.33 -15.83
CA GLY A 569 3.72 -9.33 -15.54
C GLY A 569 4.58 -9.79 -16.73
N PRO A 570 5.88 -10.07 -16.50
CA PRO A 570 6.82 -10.45 -17.56
C PRO A 570 6.33 -11.61 -18.43
N GLY A 571 6.49 -11.47 -19.75
CA GLY A 571 6.06 -12.46 -20.74
C GLY A 571 4.56 -12.46 -21.08
N ASN A 572 3.73 -11.63 -20.43
CA ASN A 572 2.35 -11.41 -20.86
C ASN A 572 2.32 -10.38 -22.00
N THR A 573 1.49 -10.65 -23.01
CA THR A 573 1.33 -9.76 -24.16
C THR A 573 -0.15 -9.54 -24.42
N ILE A 574 -0.55 -8.27 -24.60
CA ILE A 574 -1.93 -7.88 -24.93
C ILE A 574 -1.94 -6.92 -26.12
N THR A 575 -3.05 -6.82 -26.86
CA THR A 575 -3.17 -5.94 -28.03
C THR A 575 -4.22 -4.86 -27.82
N ILE A 576 -3.87 -3.73 -27.24
CA ILE A 576 -4.82 -2.65 -26.92
C ILE A 576 -5.29 -1.97 -28.20
N LEU A 577 -6.61 -1.80 -28.34
CA LEU A 577 -7.22 -1.08 -29.45
C LEU A 577 -7.51 0.37 -29.03
N PHE A 578 -6.82 1.33 -29.66
CA PHE A 578 -7.08 2.75 -29.45
C PHE A 578 -7.98 3.30 -30.55
N ALA A 579 -9.24 3.59 -30.22
CA ALA A 579 -10.12 4.31 -31.13
C ALA A 579 -9.69 5.80 -31.19
N LEU A 580 -9.11 6.21 -32.32
CA LEU A 580 -8.82 7.62 -32.60
C LEU A 580 -10.02 8.33 -33.24
N SER A 581 -10.91 7.56 -33.86
CA SER A 581 -12.24 7.97 -34.31
C SER A 581 -13.12 6.74 -34.59
N SER A 582 -14.41 6.95 -34.85
CA SER A 582 -15.36 5.92 -35.32
C SER A 582 -14.93 5.09 -36.55
N GLN A 583 -13.88 5.50 -37.27
CA GLN A 583 -13.36 4.79 -38.46
C GLN A 583 -11.87 4.47 -38.38
N THR A 584 -11.21 4.77 -37.26
CA THR A 584 -9.76 4.62 -37.13
C THR A 584 -9.43 4.06 -35.77
N ILE A 585 -9.00 2.80 -35.77
CA ILE A 585 -8.55 2.07 -34.60
C ILE A 585 -7.05 1.82 -34.79
N LEU A 586 -6.27 2.16 -33.77
CA LEU A 586 -4.83 1.98 -33.69
C LEU A 586 -4.57 0.77 -32.76
N PRO A 587 -4.30 -0.42 -33.29
CA PRO A 587 -3.89 -1.56 -32.48
C PRO A 587 -2.45 -1.35 -31.99
N LEU A 588 -2.23 -1.58 -30.69
CA LEU A 588 -0.91 -1.52 -30.06
C LEU A 588 -0.67 -2.81 -29.29
N VAL A 589 0.39 -3.54 -29.63
CA VAL A 589 0.81 -4.70 -28.85
C VAL A 589 1.67 -4.21 -27.70
N VAL A 590 1.32 -4.63 -26.49
CA VAL A 590 2.01 -4.30 -25.26
C VAL A 590 2.56 -5.59 -24.68
N GLY A 591 3.88 -5.72 -24.69
CA GLY A 591 4.63 -6.80 -24.05
C GLY A 591 4.89 -6.51 -22.58
N HIS A 592 5.17 -7.57 -21.80
CA HIS A 592 5.32 -7.52 -20.34
C HIS A 592 4.13 -6.81 -19.67
N ALA A 593 2.95 -6.99 -20.24
CA ALA A 593 1.73 -6.29 -19.86
C ALA A 593 1.32 -6.65 -18.42
N ARG A 594 1.04 -5.63 -17.63
CA ARG A 594 0.76 -5.73 -16.20
C ARG A 594 -0.28 -4.70 -15.78
N PHE A 595 -1.12 -5.06 -14.82
CA PHE A 595 -2.11 -4.18 -14.23
C PHE A 595 -1.82 -4.03 -12.74
N GLU A 596 -1.85 -2.80 -12.22
CA GLU A 596 -1.70 -2.51 -10.81
C GLU A 596 -2.66 -1.41 -10.39
N GLY A 597 -3.37 -1.58 -9.29
CA GLY A 597 -4.32 -0.56 -8.85
C GLY A 597 -4.86 -0.78 -7.46
N THR A 598 -5.79 0.11 -7.13
CA THR A 598 -6.62 0.03 -5.93
C THR A 598 -8.06 -0.23 -6.31
N TYR A 599 -8.81 -0.86 -5.42
CA TYR A 599 -10.22 -1.16 -5.67
C TYR A 599 -11.11 -0.72 -4.50
N GLU A 600 -12.35 -0.39 -4.84
CA GLU A 600 -13.43 -0.14 -3.90
C GLU A 600 -14.42 -1.32 -3.94
N THR A 601 -15.08 -1.58 -2.82
CA THR A 601 -16.10 -2.63 -2.73
C THR A 601 -17.49 -2.07 -2.45
N ASN A 602 -18.49 -2.91 -2.71
CA ASN A 602 -19.82 -2.72 -2.17
C ASN A 602 -19.82 -2.71 -0.62
N ALA A 603 -20.95 -2.34 -0.03
CA ALA A 603 -21.09 -2.10 1.42
C ALA A 603 -20.85 -3.34 2.29
N ASP A 604 -21.06 -4.54 1.74
CA ASP A 604 -20.81 -5.84 2.36
C ASP A 604 -19.40 -6.39 2.08
N GLY A 605 -18.59 -5.69 1.27
CA GLY A 605 -17.19 -6.06 1.03
C GLY A 605 -17.02 -7.33 0.21
N THR A 606 -18.00 -7.71 -0.60
CA THR A 606 -18.01 -8.97 -1.35
C THR A 606 -17.66 -8.79 -2.82
N GLN A 607 -17.86 -7.59 -3.37
CA GLN A 607 -17.72 -7.31 -4.79
C GLN A 607 -16.95 -6.02 -5.01
N ILE A 608 -16.02 -6.05 -5.97
CA ILE A 608 -15.33 -4.85 -6.47
C ILE A 608 -16.31 -3.99 -7.29
N THR A 609 -16.54 -2.76 -6.86
CA THR A 609 -17.48 -1.81 -7.50
C THR A 609 -16.79 -0.67 -8.25
N GLY A 610 -15.47 -0.58 -8.12
CA GLY A 610 -14.66 0.39 -8.82
C GLY A 610 -13.19 0.06 -8.67
N ILE A 611 -12.41 0.38 -9.70
CA ILE A 611 -10.96 0.23 -9.72
C ILE A 611 -10.37 1.57 -10.14
N ASN A 612 -9.29 1.96 -9.47
CA ASN A 612 -8.42 3.02 -9.93
C ASN A 612 -7.01 2.43 -10.05
N GLY A 613 -6.57 2.19 -11.28
CA GLY A 613 -5.34 1.47 -11.57
C GLY A 613 -4.63 1.95 -12.82
N LEU A 614 -3.57 1.22 -13.13
CA LEU A 614 -2.66 1.42 -14.23
C LEU A 614 -2.54 0.10 -14.98
N LEU A 615 -2.65 0.18 -16.30
CA LEU A 615 -2.22 -0.87 -17.21
C LEU A 615 -0.89 -0.42 -17.81
N GLY A 616 0.17 -1.19 -17.59
CA GLY A 616 1.52 -0.88 -18.02
C GLY A 616 2.15 -2.00 -18.84
N GLY A 617 3.26 -1.69 -19.50
CA GLY A 617 4.06 -2.62 -20.29
C GLY A 617 4.94 -1.84 -21.28
N ALA A 618 5.41 -2.48 -22.33
CA ALA A 618 6.20 -1.81 -23.37
C ALA A 618 5.83 -2.25 -24.79
N THR A 619 6.04 -1.35 -25.75
CA THR A 619 5.77 -1.59 -27.17
C THR A 619 7.02 -1.29 -28.01
N PRO A 620 7.36 -2.14 -28.99
CA PRO A 620 8.39 -1.82 -29.97
C PRO A 620 8.04 -0.54 -30.72
N LYS A 621 9.03 0.33 -30.93
CA LYS A 621 8.82 1.63 -31.58
C LYS A 621 8.57 1.49 -33.07
N GLU A 622 9.18 0.50 -33.71
CA GLU A 622 8.99 0.12 -35.10
C GLU A 622 7.54 -0.26 -35.36
N GLN A 623 6.94 -0.99 -34.41
CA GLN A 623 5.52 -1.31 -34.47
C GLN A 623 4.66 -0.06 -34.39
N LEU A 624 4.96 0.87 -33.48
CA LEU A 624 4.20 2.12 -33.37
C LEU A 624 4.29 2.94 -34.66
N LEU A 625 5.47 3.01 -35.29
CA LEU A 625 5.68 3.65 -36.60
C LEU A 625 4.87 2.96 -37.70
N ALA A 626 4.88 1.63 -37.75
CA ALA A 626 4.10 0.84 -38.70
C ALA A 626 2.59 1.04 -38.53
N THR A 627 2.11 1.09 -37.28
CA THR A 627 0.68 1.35 -37.01
C THR A 627 0.31 2.78 -37.40
N LEU A 628 1.14 3.78 -37.06
CA LEU A 628 0.92 5.19 -37.42
C LEU A 628 0.90 5.41 -38.95
N ALA A 629 1.70 4.66 -39.72
CA ALA A 629 1.70 4.74 -41.19
C ALA A 629 0.36 4.34 -41.82
N ASN A 630 -0.45 3.54 -41.12
CA ASN A 630 -1.76 3.08 -41.57
C ASN A 630 -2.92 3.91 -41.02
N VAL A 631 -2.65 4.89 -40.16
CA VAL A 631 -3.66 5.81 -39.63
C VAL A 631 -4.05 6.82 -40.72
N ASN A 632 -5.35 7.10 -40.83
CA ASN A 632 -5.82 8.19 -41.68
C ASN A 632 -5.23 9.52 -41.16
N PRO A 633 -4.38 10.22 -41.93
CA PRO A 633 -3.70 11.41 -41.46
C PRO A 633 -4.67 12.56 -41.12
N ASP A 634 -5.90 12.54 -41.64
CA ASP A 634 -6.93 13.53 -41.33
C ASP A 634 -7.47 13.42 -39.88
N VAL A 635 -7.20 12.30 -39.19
CA VAL A 635 -7.65 12.03 -37.81
C VAL A 635 -6.58 12.42 -36.79
N LEU A 636 -5.33 12.63 -37.21
CA LEU A 636 -4.23 13.02 -36.34
C LEU A 636 -4.28 14.51 -35.98
N LEU A 637 -3.95 14.85 -34.74
CA LEU A 637 -3.86 16.23 -34.27
C LEU A 637 -2.73 17.02 -34.97
N LEU A 638 -1.70 16.33 -35.43
CA LEU A 638 -0.55 16.87 -36.15
C LEU A 638 -0.35 16.10 -37.46
N PRO A 639 0.33 16.70 -38.47
CA PRO A 639 0.76 15.96 -39.65
C PRO A 639 1.54 14.70 -39.27
N LEU A 640 1.31 13.61 -39.98
CA LEU A 640 1.94 12.31 -39.70
C LEU A 640 3.47 12.40 -39.57
N ASP A 641 4.14 13.14 -40.46
CA ASP A 641 5.59 13.32 -40.40
C ASP A 641 6.05 14.03 -39.11
N SER A 642 5.24 14.97 -38.58
CA SER A 642 5.52 15.63 -37.31
C SER A 642 5.27 14.72 -36.11
N VAL A 643 4.29 13.81 -36.18
CA VAL A 643 4.06 12.80 -35.14
C VAL A 643 5.24 11.83 -35.09
N ILE A 644 5.73 11.38 -36.25
CA ILE A 644 6.91 10.53 -36.38
C ILE A 644 8.15 11.24 -35.81
N GLU A 645 8.39 12.50 -36.17
CA GLU A 645 9.53 13.29 -35.64
C GLU A 645 9.47 13.43 -34.12
N LEU A 646 8.28 13.66 -33.54
CA LEU A 646 8.10 13.72 -32.09
C LEU A 646 8.35 12.37 -31.42
N LEU A 647 7.87 11.29 -32.03
CA LEU A 647 8.14 9.93 -31.56
C LEU A 647 9.64 9.63 -31.57
N ASP A 648 10.36 10.07 -32.60
CA ASP A 648 11.81 9.89 -32.68
C ASP A 648 12.60 10.72 -31.70
N THR A 649 12.13 11.93 -31.43
CA THR A 649 12.87 12.88 -30.60
C THR A 649 12.60 12.68 -29.11
N LEU A 650 11.36 12.38 -28.73
CA LEU A 650 10.91 12.40 -27.34
C LEU A 650 10.86 11.02 -26.68
N VAL A 651 10.71 9.96 -27.46
CA VAL A 651 10.54 8.60 -26.94
C VAL A 651 11.79 7.79 -27.20
N GLN A 652 12.39 7.33 -26.11
CA GLN A 652 13.53 6.42 -26.12
C GLN A 652 13.06 5.02 -25.74
N ASN A 653 13.68 4.00 -26.33
CA ASN A 653 13.49 2.64 -25.87
C ASN A 653 14.13 2.49 -24.49
N ASP A 654 13.36 1.97 -23.55
CA ASP A 654 13.72 1.84 -22.15
C ASP A 654 13.55 0.42 -21.60
N VAL A 655 12.85 -0.45 -22.32
CA VAL A 655 12.61 -1.85 -21.94
C VAL A 655 13.23 -2.80 -22.97
N ASP A 656 13.77 -3.92 -22.49
CA ASP A 656 14.28 -5.06 -23.28
C ASP A 656 13.24 -6.19 -23.23
N LEU A 657 12.52 -6.42 -24.33
CA LEU A 657 11.47 -7.44 -24.42
C LEU A 657 12.00 -8.84 -24.77
N ASP A 658 13.13 -8.94 -25.48
CA ASP A 658 13.65 -10.22 -25.98
C ASP A 658 14.78 -10.82 -25.13
N GLY A 659 15.29 -10.04 -24.18
CA GLY A 659 16.29 -10.41 -23.19
C GLY A 659 17.73 -10.45 -23.72
N ASP A 660 18.03 -9.79 -24.84
CA ASP A 660 19.37 -9.72 -25.42
C ASP A 660 20.30 -8.68 -24.76
N GLY A 661 19.74 -7.84 -23.87
CA GLY A 661 20.42 -6.79 -23.13
C GLY A 661 20.38 -5.41 -23.81
N ILE A 662 19.69 -5.27 -24.94
CA ILE A 662 19.47 -4.02 -25.67
C ILE A 662 18.00 -3.61 -25.50
N LYS A 663 17.77 -2.35 -25.12
CA LYS A 663 16.42 -1.80 -25.00
C LYS A 663 15.81 -1.63 -26.40
N ASP A 664 14.75 -2.37 -26.69
CA ASP A 664 14.08 -2.48 -28.00
C ASP A 664 12.64 -1.97 -27.99
N ALA A 665 12.09 -1.64 -26.81
CA ALA A 665 10.73 -1.17 -26.65
C ALA A 665 10.62 0.06 -25.74
N ALA A 666 9.58 0.85 -25.99
CA ALA A 666 9.22 2.00 -25.18
C ALA A 666 8.07 1.64 -24.22
N SER A 667 8.25 1.94 -22.93
CA SER A 667 7.25 1.71 -21.90
C SER A 667 6.04 2.63 -22.04
N ILE A 668 4.89 2.13 -21.59
CA ILE A 668 3.61 2.83 -21.59
C ILE A 668 2.87 2.57 -20.29
N GLY A 669 2.32 3.63 -19.70
CA GLY A 669 1.41 3.59 -18.56
C GLY A 669 0.06 4.18 -18.92
N ILE A 670 -1.01 3.40 -18.74
CA ILE A 670 -2.39 3.78 -19.05
C ILE A 670 -3.20 3.79 -17.75
N ARG A 671 -3.72 4.95 -17.35
CA ARG A 671 -4.66 5.05 -16.24
C ARG A 671 -6.01 4.49 -16.64
N VAL A 672 -6.52 3.64 -15.78
CA VAL A 672 -7.84 3.03 -15.89
C VAL A 672 -8.63 3.35 -14.63
N THR A 673 -9.78 3.99 -14.80
CA THR A 673 -10.76 4.14 -13.72
C THR A 673 -12.04 3.44 -14.13
N THR A 674 -12.66 2.69 -13.22
CA THR A 674 -13.86 1.91 -13.52
C THR A 674 -15.00 2.18 -12.55
N ILE A 675 -16.20 1.81 -12.98
CA ILE A 675 -17.39 1.66 -12.14
C ILE A 675 -17.98 0.28 -12.36
N GLY A 676 -18.83 -0.19 -11.44
CA GLY A 676 -19.53 -1.47 -11.57
C GLY A 676 -20.31 -1.60 -12.88
N ALA A 677 -20.36 -2.81 -13.41
CA ALA A 677 -21.01 -3.17 -14.66
C ALA A 677 -21.56 -4.60 -14.59
N GLU A 678 -22.49 -4.91 -15.49
CA GLU A 678 -22.97 -6.27 -15.70
C GLU A 678 -22.56 -6.76 -17.10
N LEU A 679 -22.02 -7.97 -17.21
CA LEU A 679 -21.85 -8.67 -18.48
C LEU A 679 -23.07 -9.59 -18.70
N THR A 680 -23.64 -9.53 -19.91
CA THR A 680 -24.80 -10.33 -20.30
C THR A 680 -24.63 -10.93 -21.70
N THR A 681 -25.51 -11.86 -22.07
CA THR A 681 -25.58 -12.41 -23.43
C THR A 681 -26.82 -11.95 -24.17
N PHE A 682 -26.76 -12.06 -25.50
CA PHE A 682 -27.94 -11.89 -26.36
C PHE A 682 -28.99 -12.99 -26.21
#